data_AF-A0A653ZDP1-F1
#
_entry.id   AF-A0A653ZDP1-F1
#
_cell.length_a   1.000
_cell.length_b   1.000
_cell.length_c   1.000
_cell.angle_alpha   90.00
_cell.angle_beta   90.00
_cell.angle_gamma   90.00
#
_symmetry.space_group_name_H-M   'P 1'
#
loop_
_entity.id
_entity.type
_entity.pdbx_description
1 polymer ?
#
loop_
_entity_poly.entity_id
_entity_poly.type
_entity_poly.pdbx_seq_one_letter_code
_entity_poly.pdbx_strand_id
1 'polypeptide(L)'
;MAGMASLPGIANNPDIQYLGQKLGDVIRAYGGDRLFERIEYIRRSSVDRHRGLEGAEATDPGLERLSLDETLDFVRGFMLFSMLANLAEDRQGIAVDPDADVESALERLAADGIDRKTVCALLEHALIAPVLTAHPTEVRRKSMIDHRNRIAELMGLRDRGIEETADGDHVDEAILRQIALLWQTRVLRRDRLHVADEVETALSYMRDVFVPALPALYARWDRAIGERVPSFLKPGSWIGGDRDGNPFVTADSMRLALSRAAEVALGHYLDGVHALGAELSISTGHSDVGDAVVALANGSGDNAASRADEPYRRALSGIYARLCATHKLLTGKRAPRPAPIDAEAYAGPNQLRDDLIALARGLSAGGGGALASGGALGRLIRSVETFGFHLATLDMRQNSAVHERVVGELLKVAGVEADYAALDEEARIALLRHELASPRPLTSPYADYSDETKGEIAIMHAAAEAHVRFGRAAITQYVVSMAQSVSDLLEVHLMLKEAGLYVPGEPAKAHIMAVPLFETVSDLEAAPDIMRAWFALPEIAAISKSRRFQEVMIGYSDSNKDGGYLTSTWQLSRGSTALLPVFAEAGVGMQLFHGRGGAVGRGGGSAYAAIQAQPPGTVQGRIRITEQGEVIAAKYGTVASAKTNLEAMASATLLASLEPQRLSQSDYDRFSAAMDALSNAAFRAYRGLVYETDGFRQFFRQMTPIAEISTLKIGSRPASRKKSDAIEDLRAIPWVFSWAQARVMLPGWYGVGQAIAGFEDKGLLREMAAGWPLFQSTLANMEMVLAKSDIGIAARYAELVEDETLRDRVFGQIRDGWHQTHDCLLAVTGQERLLEASPGLETSIRLRLPYIEPLNLLQIELLKRHRSGEDDPRIAEGIQLSINAIATALRNSG
;
A
#
# COMPACT_ATOMS: atom_id res chain seq x y z
N MET A 1 4.30 22.19 37.83
CA MET A 1 3.28 22.91 37.05
C MET A 1 3.94 24.04 36.29
N ALA A 2 4.61 23.72 35.18
CA ALA A 2 4.99 24.72 34.19
C ALA A 2 3.75 24.99 33.32
N GLY A 3 3.49 26.25 32.98
CA GLY A 3 2.27 26.65 32.28
C GLY A 3 2.13 25.93 30.95
N MET A 4 1.08 25.12 30.81
CA MET A 4 0.66 24.60 29.50
C MET A 4 0.28 25.82 28.66
N ALA A 5 1.00 26.04 27.56
CA ALA A 5 0.62 27.02 26.56
C ALA A 5 -0.85 26.77 26.16
N SER A 6 -1.67 27.81 26.15
CA SER A 6 -3.09 27.68 25.80
C SER A 6 -3.22 27.18 24.37
N LEU A 7 -3.84 26.01 24.19
CA LEU A 7 -4.02 25.43 22.87
C LEU A 7 -4.80 26.39 21.95
N PRO A 8 -4.41 26.54 20.67
CA PRO A 8 -5.18 27.34 19.73
C PRO A 8 -6.60 26.79 19.58
N GLY A 9 -7.57 27.70 19.40
CA GLY A 9 -8.97 27.37 19.21
C GLY A 9 -9.18 26.54 17.95
N ILE A 10 -9.96 25.46 18.04
CA ILE A 10 -10.26 24.60 16.90
C ILE A 10 -11.36 25.28 16.08
N ALA A 11 -11.05 25.67 14.84
CA ALA A 11 -12.04 26.19 13.91
C ALA A 11 -13.06 25.08 13.54
N ASN A 12 -14.35 25.40 13.55
CA ASN A 12 -15.39 24.47 13.12
C ASN A 12 -15.26 24.24 11.61
N ASN A 13 -15.03 22.98 11.20
CA ASN A 13 -15.06 22.59 9.81
C ASN A 13 -16.52 22.57 9.30
N PRO A 14 -16.89 23.42 8.32
CA PRO A 14 -18.28 23.54 7.87
C PRO A 14 -18.80 22.26 7.20
N ASP A 15 -17.93 21.50 6.52
CA ASP A 15 -18.30 20.22 5.90
C ASP A 15 -18.60 19.16 6.97
N ILE A 16 -17.81 19.10 8.04
CA ILE A 16 -18.07 18.21 9.18
C ILE A 16 -19.41 18.57 9.84
N GLN A 17 -19.68 19.85 10.03
CA GLN A 17 -20.94 20.31 10.62
C GLN A 17 -22.14 19.94 9.74
N TYR A 18 -22.04 20.20 8.44
CA TYR A 18 -23.10 19.89 7.47
C TYR A 18 -23.38 18.38 7.40
N LEU A 19 -22.34 17.56 7.20
CA LEU A 19 -22.51 16.10 7.13
C LEU A 19 -22.98 15.52 8.48
N GLY A 20 -22.49 16.07 9.59
CA GLY A 20 -22.93 15.71 10.93
C GLY A 20 -24.41 16.03 11.17
N GLN A 21 -24.90 17.17 10.70
CA GLN A 21 -26.33 17.52 10.76
C GLN A 21 -27.18 16.52 9.96
N LYS A 22 -26.78 16.22 8.72
CA LYS A 22 -27.49 15.23 7.88
C LYS A 22 -27.51 13.84 8.52
N LEU A 23 -26.40 13.41 9.15
CA LEU A 23 -26.36 12.16 9.91
C LEU A 23 -27.29 12.21 11.13
N GLY A 24 -27.33 13.33 11.85
CA GLY A 24 -28.26 13.53 12.96
C GLY A 24 -29.73 13.41 12.53
N ASP A 25 -30.08 13.96 11.37
CA ASP A 25 -31.44 13.82 10.80
C ASP A 25 -31.77 12.37 10.46
N VAL A 26 -30.81 11.61 9.92
CA VAL A 26 -30.96 10.17 9.65
C VAL A 26 -31.11 9.37 10.95
N ILE A 27 -30.30 9.65 11.96
CA ILE A 27 -30.40 9.00 13.28
C ILE A 27 -31.78 9.27 13.90
N ARG A 28 -32.28 10.51 13.82
CA ARG A 28 -33.62 10.87 14.31
C ARG A 28 -34.71 10.10 13.56
N ALA A 29 -34.61 10.02 12.24
CA ALA A 29 -35.62 9.37 11.40
C ALA A 29 -35.72 7.85 11.63
N TYR A 30 -34.60 7.16 11.83
CA TYR A 30 -34.59 5.70 11.98
C TYR A 30 -34.48 5.21 13.43
N GLY A 31 -33.80 5.97 14.28
CA GLY A 31 -33.50 5.62 15.68
C GLY A 31 -34.37 6.34 16.72
N GLY A 32 -35.13 7.36 16.31
CA GLY A 32 -35.97 8.18 17.18
C GLY A 32 -35.21 9.23 17.99
N ASP A 33 -35.95 10.17 18.58
CA ASP A 33 -35.39 11.32 19.31
C ASP A 33 -34.55 10.88 20.52
N ARG A 34 -34.99 9.84 21.23
CA ARG A 34 -34.29 9.35 22.43
C ARG A 34 -32.85 8.89 22.13
N LEU A 35 -32.64 8.19 21.02
CA LEU A 35 -31.31 7.72 20.62
C LEU A 35 -30.44 8.90 20.17
N PHE A 36 -31.00 9.80 19.37
CA PHE A 36 -30.33 11.02 18.93
C PHE A 36 -29.85 11.88 20.11
N GLU A 37 -30.72 12.16 21.08
CA GLU A 37 -30.40 12.97 22.26
C GLU A 37 -29.30 12.34 23.11
N ARG A 38 -29.30 11.01 23.25
CA ARG A 38 -28.26 10.28 23.98
C ARG A 38 -26.91 10.33 23.27
N ILE A 39 -26.89 10.08 21.96
CA ILE A 39 -25.67 10.19 21.14
C ILE A 39 -25.09 11.60 21.25
N GLU A 40 -25.94 12.63 21.11
CA GLU A 40 -25.54 14.03 21.22
C GLU A 40 -25.10 14.43 22.63
N TYR A 41 -25.69 13.87 23.68
CA TYR A 41 -25.23 14.09 25.06
C TYR A 41 -23.81 13.57 25.25
N ILE A 42 -23.55 12.30 24.92
CA ILE A 42 -22.23 11.68 25.07
C ILE A 42 -21.18 12.40 24.21
N ARG A 43 -21.54 12.76 22.96
CA ARG A 43 -20.69 13.52 22.05
C ARG A 43 -20.30 14.87 22.65
N ARG A 44 -21.28 15.65 23.13
CA ARG A 44 -21.01 16.96 23.77
C ARG A 44 -20.16 16.82 25.02
N SER A 45 -20.46 15.87 25.89
CA SER A 45 -19.66 15.63 27.11
C SER A 45 -18.19 15.30 26.79
N SER A 46 -17.93 14.46 25.77
CA SER A 46 -16.54 14.18 25.36
C SER A 46 -15.86 15.38 24.71
N VAL A 47 -16.57 16.14 23.86
CA VAL A 47 -16.04 17.37 23.24
C VAL A 47 -15.71 18.43 24.30
N ASP A 48 -16.59 18.63 25.28
CA ASP A 48 -16.42 19.61 26.36
C ASP A 48 -15.23 19.25 27.26
N ARG A 49 -15.03 17.96 27.54
CA ARG A 49 -13.85 17.44 28.25
C ARG A 49 -12.56 17.73 27.48
N HIS A 50 -12.52 17.42 26.19
CA HIS A 50 -11.35 17.68 25.34
C HIS A 50 -11.08 19.17 25.11
N ARG A 51 -12.08 20.04 25.29
CA ARG A 51 -11.93 21.50 25.28
C ARG A 51 -11.45 22.07 26.62
N GLY A 52 -11.38 21.25 27.67
CA GLY A 52 -10.96 21.68 29.01
C GLY A 52 -11.95 22.61 29.69
N LEU A 53 -13.25 22.47 29.41
CA LEU A 53 -14.29 23.28 30.08
C LEU A 53 -14.39 22.90 31.57
N GLU A 54 -14.47 23.91 32.45
CA GLU A 54 -14.59 23.69 33.90
C GLU A 54 -15.80 22.79 34.24
N GLY A 55 -15.56 21.72 35.00
CA GLY A 55 -16.59 20.75 35.41
C GLY A 55 -16.88 19.61 34.41
N ALA A 56 -16.31 19.64 33.20
CA ALA A 56 -16.54 18.61 32.18
C ALA A 56 -15.93 17.23 32.56
N GLU A 57 -14.83 17.20 33.32
CA GLU A 57 -14.20 15.97 33.81
C GLU A 57 -15.10 15.17 34.78
N ALA A 58 -15.95 15.85 35.55
CA ALA A 58 -16.86 15.22 36.51
C ALA A 58 -18.16 14.69 35.87
N THR A 59 -18.36 14.92 34.57
CA THR A 59 -19.58 14.52 33.86
C THR A 59 -19.48 13.06 33.43
N ASP A 60 -20.22 12.17 34.11
CA ASP A 60 -20.42 10.77 33.70
C ASP A 60 -21.15 10.72 32.35
N PRO A 61 -20.55 10.17 31.29
CA PRO A 61 -21.19 10.08 29.98
C PRO A 61 -22.40 9.11 29.99
N GLY A 62 -22.60 8.33 31.05
CA GLY A 62 -23.75 7.43 31.20
C GLY A 62 -23.69 6.22 30.27
N LEU A 63 -22.49 5.83 29.81
CA LEU A 63 -22.27 4.72 28.89
C LEU A 63 -22.74 3.38 29.47
N GLU A 64 -22.61 3.18 30.78
CA GLU A 64 -23.04 1.97 31.50
C GLU A 64 -24.57 1.81 31.52
N ARG A 65 -25.33 2.87 31.23
CA ARG A 65 -26.81 2.87 31.23
C ARG A 65 -27.41 2.51 29.86
N LEU A 66 -26.58 2.30 28.84
CA LEU A 66 -27.04 1.88 27.53
C LEU A 66 -27.45 0.40 27.56
N SER A 67 -28.61 0.09 27.00
CA SER A 67 -28.92 -1.30 26.64
C SER A 67 -28.00 -1.78 25.51
N LEU A 68 -27.83 -3.09 25.35
CA LEU A 68 -26.98 -3.64 24.28
C LEU A 68 -27.38 -3.14 22.89
N ASP A 69 -28.68 -3.02 22.60
CA ASP A 69 -29.16 -2.50 21.31
C ASP A 69 -28.76 -1.03 21.11
N GLU A 70 -28.89 -0.21 22.17
CA GLU A 70 -28.46 1.19 22.14
C GLU A 70 -26.93 1.33 22.04
N THR A 71 -26.16 0.42 22.64
CA THR A 71 -24.70 0.36 22.47
C THR A 71 -24.32 0.09 21.02
N LEU A 72 -24.97 -0.87 20.35
CA LEU A 72 -24.70 -1.15 18.93
C LEU A 72 -25.05 0.05 18.03
N ASP A 73 -26.22 0.65 18.25
CA ASP A 73 -26.64 1.87 17.53
C ASP A 73 -25.67 3.03 17.75
N PHE A 74 -25.22 3.22 18.98
CA PHE A 74 -24.27 4.25 19.34
C PHE A 74 -22.93 4.06 18.60
N VAL A 75 -22.36 2.85 18.67
CA VAL A 75 -21.09 2.54 18.00
C VAL A 75 -21.20 2.73 16.49
N ARG A 76 -22.34 2.34 15.88
CA ARG A 76 -22.61 2.58 14.46
C ARG A 76 -22.67 4.08 14.14
N GLY A 77 -23.39 4.86 14.94
CA GLY A 77 -23.51 6.32 14.75
C GLY A 77 -22.16 7.02 14.83
N PHE A 78 -21.35 6.72 15.83
CA PHE A 78 -20.01 7.30 15.96
C PHE A 78 -19.08 6.87 14.83
N MET A 79 -19.13 5.60 14.42
CA MET A 79 -18.34 5.13 13.27
C MET A 79 -18.71 5.88 11.97
N LEU A 80 -20.00 6.04 11.69
CA LEU A 80 -20.47 6.77 10.51
C LEU A 80 -20.11 8.24 10.58
N PHE A 81 -20.21 8.86 11.76
CA PHE A 81 -19.74 10.21 11.98
C PHE A 81 -18.24 10.33 11.68
N SER A 82 -17.40 9.46 12.24
CA SER A 82 -15.95 9.46 11.96
C SER A 82 -15.66 9.26 10.47
N MET A 83 -16.43 8.43 9.76
CA MET A 83 -16.27 8.24 8.32
C MET A 83 -16.59 9.51 7.53
N LEU A 84 -17.67 10.22 7.89
CA LEU A 84 -18.06 11.47 7.24
C LEU A 84 -17.11 12.62 7.59
N ALA A 85 -16.64 12.68 8.83
CA ALA A 85 -15.63 13.63 9.27
C ALA A 85 -14.31 13.43 8.50
N ASN A 86 -13.87 12.18 8.36
CA ASN A 86 -12.70 11.86 7.56
C ASN A 86 -12.87 12.28 6.09
N LEU A 87 -14.05 12.04 5.50
CA LEU A 87 -14.35 12.47 4.15
C LEU A 87 -14.27 13.99 3.98
N ALA A 88 -14.81 14.75 4.93
CA ALA A 88 -14.74 16.22 4.93
C ALA A 88 -13.29 16.73 5.02
N GLU A 89 -12.46 16.11 5.86
CA GLU A 89 -11.03 16.44 5.96
C GLU A 89 -10.28 16.12 4.66
N ASP A 90 -10.51 14.93 4.08
CA ASP A 90 -9.83 14.47 2.86
C ASP A 90 -10.11 15.42 1.68
N ARG A 91 -11.30 16.01 1.64
CA ARG A 91 -11.71 16.99 0.62
C ARG A 91 -11.02 18.35 0.75
N GLN A 92 -10.57 18.72 1.96
CA GLN A 92 -9.91 20.01 2.22
C GLN A 92 -8.40 19.99 1.96
N GLY A 93 -7.82 18.85 1.56
CA GLY A 93 -6.42 18.78 1.15
C GLY A 93 -5.42 19.02 2.28
N ILE A 94 -5.81 18.81 3.55
CA ILE A 94 -4.98 19.07 4.74
C ILE A 94 -3.65 18.28 4.73
N ALA A 95 -3.51 17.26 3.87
CA ALA A 95 -2.33 16.41 3.73
C ALA A 95 -1.53 16.60 2.43
N VAL A 96 -1.76 17.68 1.66
CA VAL A 96 -0.97 17.95 0.45
C VAL A 96 0.31 18.70 0.82
N ASP A 97 1.46 18.09 0.56
CA ASP A 97 2.75 18.76 0.69
C ASP A 97 2.87 19.88 -0.37
N PRO A 98 3.20 21.12 0.03
CA PRO A 98 3.51 22.18 -0.92
C PRO A 98 4.65 21.77 -1.85
N ASP A 99 4.55 22.12 -3.13
CA ASP A 99 5.58 21.85 -4.16
C ASP A 99 5.89 20.36 -4.41
N ALA A 100 5.04 19.43 -3.96
CA ALA A 100 5.20 18.00 -4.19
C ALA A 100 4.67 17.56 -5.57
N ASP A 101 5.05 18.27 -6.62
CA ASP A 101 4.71 17.93 -8.01
C ASP A 101 5.91 17.94 -8.96
N VAL A 102 5.73 17.34 -10.14
CA VAL A 102 6.84 17.14 -11.08
C VAL A 102 7.35 18.47 -11.65
N GLU A 103 6.50 19.47 -11.79
CA GLU A 103 6.88 20.79 -12.32
C GLU A 103 7.79 21.51 -11.32
N SER A 104 7.37 21.58 -10.05
CA SER A 104 8.19 22.12 -8.96
C SER A 104 9.51 21.35 -8.78
N ALA A 105 9.49 20.02 -8.91
CA ALA A 105 10.71 19.21 -8.85
C ALA A 105 11.68 19.54 -10.00
N LEU A 106 11.19 19.76 -11.22
CA LEU A 106 12.03 20.16 -12.36
C LEU A 106 12.64 21.55 -12.15
N GLU A 107 11.89 22.50 -11.58
CA GLU A 107 12.39 23.84 -11.27
C GLU A 107 13.50 23.79 -10.20
N ARG A 108 13.30 23.00 -9.13
CA ARG A 108 14.31 22.79 -8.09
C ARG A 108 15.58 22.16 -8.64
N LEU A 109 15.45 21.10 -9.44
CA LEU A 109 16.60 20.46 -10.08
C LEU A 109 17.35 21.40 -11.02
N ALA A 110 16.63 22.25 -11.76
CA ALA A 110 17.24 23.27 -12.61
C ALA A 110 18.01 24.32 -11.80
N ALA A 111 17.49 24.71 -10.62
CA ALA A 111 18.19 25.60 -9.70
C ALA A 111 19.49 24.99 -9.14
N ASP A 112 19.52 23.68 -8.97
CA ASP A 112 20.72 22.90 -8.59
C ASP A 112 21.67 22.62 -9.78
N GLY A 113 21.36 23.13 -10.98
CA GLY A 113 22.18 22.97 -12.18
C GLY A 113 21.98 21.65 -12.93
N ILE A 114 20.95 20.87 -12.60
CA ILE A 114 20.60 19.62 -13.28
C ILE A 114 19.68 19.92 -14.47
N ASP A 115 20.13 19.56 -15.67
CA ASP A 115 19.37 19.83 -16.89
C ASP A 115 18.29 18.78 -17.18
N ARG A 116 17.35 19.12 -18.07
CA ARG A 116 16.26 18.22 -18.47
C ARG A 116 16.75 16.94 -19.13
N LYS A 117 17.90 16.96 -19.82
CA LYS A 117 18.47 15.76 -20.45
C LYS A 117 18.88 14.74 -19.41
N THR A 118 19.47 15.18 -18.30
CA THR A 118 19.81 14.32 -17.17
C THR A 118 18.57 13.69 -16.55
N VAL A 119 17.49 14.47 -16.40
CA VAL A 119 16.19 13.95 -15.93
C VAL A 119 15.64 12.89 -16.89
N CYS A 120 15.64 13.15 -18.20
CA CYS A 120 15.16 12.18 -19.19
C CYS A 120 15.99 10.90 -19.21
N ALA A 121 17.32 11.01 -19.12
CA ALA A 121 18.22 9.85 -19.04
C ALA A 121 17.93 8.96 -17.81
N LEU A 122 17.61 9.57 -16.65
CA LEU A 122 17.15 8.81 -15.48
C LEU A 122 15.82 8.10 -15.78
N LEU A 123 14.85 8.82 -16.35
CA LEU A 123 13.50 8.32 -16.60
C LEU A 123 13.45 7.20 -17.65
N GLU A 124 14.43 7.09 -18.55
CA GLU A 124 14.57 5.96 -19.49
C GLU A 124 14.68 4.61 -18.79
N HIS A 125 15.20 4.60 -17.56
CA HIS A 125 15.41 3.40 -16.76
C HIS A 125 14.73 3.47 -15.40
N ALA A 126 13.80 4.41 -15.20
CA ALA A 126 13.09 4.56 -13.95
C ALA A 126 11.96 3.51 -13.79
N LEU A 127 11.62 3.22 -12.53
CA LEU A 127 10.41 2.49 -12.16
C LEU A 127 9.89 3.06 -10.83
N ILE A 128 8.66 3.54 -10.82
CA ILE A 128 7.95 3.95 -9.62
C ILE A 128 6.71 3.08 -9.52
N ALA A 129 6.66 2.18 -8.55
CA ALA A 129 5.55 1.23 -8.46
C ALA A 129 4.84 1.28 -7.10
N PRO A 130 3.65 1.91 -7.01
CA PRO A 130 2.71 1.63 -5.93
C PRO A 130 2.17 0.20 -6.11
N VAL A 131 2.46 -0.69 -5.16
CA VAL A 131 2.04 -2.09 -5.19
C VAL A 131 0.85 -2.27 -4.25
N LEU A 132 -0.34 -2.41 -4.83
CA LEU A 132 -1.58 -2.55 -4.06
C LEU A 132 -1.62 -3.91 -3.35
N THR A 133 -2.04 -3.89 -2.09
CA THR A 133 -2.16 -5.11 -1.30
C THR A 133 -3.58 -5.31 -0.77
N ALA A 134 -3.95 -6.58 -0.55
CA ALA A 134 -5.25 -6.92 0.02
C ALA A 134 -5.39 -6.25 1.38
N HIS A 135 -6.58 -5.73 1.67
CA HIS A 135 -6.80 -4.89 2.82
C HIS A 135 -6.89 -5.73 4.10
N PRO A 136 -5.87 -5.73 4.97
CA PRO A 136 -5.76 -6.69 6.07
C PRO A 136 -6.53 -6.24 7.32
N THR A 137 -7.00 -4.99 7.33
CA THR A 137 -7.63 -4.26 8.45
C THR A 137 -8.98 -3.64 8.07
N GLU A 138 -9.44 -3.69 6.80
CA GLU A 138 -10.78 -3.18 6.43
C GLU A 138 -11.79 -4.25 6.76
N VAL A 139 -12.55 -4.01 7.82
CA VAL A 139 -13.77 -4.80 8.01
C VAL A 139 -14.92 -4.18 7.21
N ARG A 140 -14.79 -2.93 6.73
CA ARG A 140 -15.84 -2.26 5.98
C ARG A 140 -16.05 -2.92 4.62
N ARG A 141 -17.30 -3.00 4.21
CA ARG A 141 -17.70 -3.55 2.91
C ARG A 141 -17.46 -2.51 1.81
N LYS A 142 -17.19 -2.97 0.60
CA LYS A 142 -17.09 -2.14 -0.61
C LYS A 142 -18.27 -1.16 -0.74
N SER A 143 -19.49 -1.61 -0.44
CA SER A 143 -20.69 -0.77 -0.45
C SER A 143 -20.58 0.46 0.45
N MET A 144 -19.94 0.36 1.63
CA MET A 144 -19.70 1.52 2.51
C MET A 144 -18.76 2.54 1.84
N ILE A 145 -17.72 2.05 1.15
CA ILE A 145 -16.76 2.88 0.42
C ILE A 145 -17.44 3.55 -0.77
N ASP A 146 -18.25 2.81 -1.53
CA ASP A 146 -18.99 3.32 -2.69
C ASP A 146 -19.96 4.44 -2.27
N HIS A 147 -20.72 4.26 -1.19
CA HIS A 147 -21.59 5.32 -0.64
C HIS A 147 -20.79 6.54 -0.19
N ARG A 148 -19.66 6.35 0.52
CA ARG A 148 -18.77 7.44 0.92
C ARG A 148 -18.24 8.22 -0.30
N ASN A 149 -17.81 7.51 -1.34
CA ASN A 149 -17.29 8.13 -2.56
C ASN A 149 -18.39 8.89 -3.32
N ARG A 150 -19.62 8.37 -3.35
CA ARG A 150 -20.77 9.11 -3.92
C ARG A 150 -21.07 10.38 -3.12
N ILE A 151 -21.00 10.34 -1.79
CA ILE A 151 -21.11 11.57 -0.96
C ILE A 151 -20.00 12.55 -1.33
N ALA A 152 -18.76 12.08 -1.52
CA ALA A 152 -17.64 12.93 -1.94
C ALA A 152 -17.90 13.65 -3.27
N GLU A 153 -18.46 12.94 -4.25
CA GLU A 153 -18.82 13.48 -5.56
C GLU A 153 -19.93 14.53 -5.46
N LEU A 154 -21.00 14.22 -4.72
CA LEU A 154 -22.14 15.11 -4.50
C LEU A 154 -21.72 16.39 -3.76
N MET A 155 -20.88 16.25 -2.74
CA MET A 155 -20.28 17.41 -2.07
C MET A 155 -19.42 18.24 -3.04
N GLY A 156 -18.74 17.62 -4.01
CA GLY A 156 -18.00 18.33 -5.05
C GLY A 156 -18.90 19.09 -6.04
N LEU A 157 -20.12 18.61 -6.30
CA LEU A 157 -21.13 19.38 -7.05
C LEU A 157 -21.58 20.60 -6.23
N ARG A 158 -21.84 20.40 -4.94
CA ARG A 158 -22.23 21.46 -4.01
C ARG A 158 -21.20 22.58 -3.95
N ASP A 159 -19.90 22.26 -3.88
CA ASP A 159 -18.83 23.28 -3.87
C ASP A 159 -18.81 24.14 -5.13
N ARG A 160 -19.20 23.56 -6.27
CA ARG A 160 -19.30 24.26 -7.56
C ARG A 160 -20.59 25.08 -7.70
N GLY A 161 -21.44 25.09 -6.67
CA GLY A 161 -22.76 25.73 -6.72
C GLY A 161 -23.76 25.00 -7.62
N ILE A 162 -23.53 23.71 -7.88
CA ILE A 162 -24.46 22.88 -8.66
C ILE A 162 -25.50 22.29 -7.69
N GLU A 163 -26.77 22.66 -7.88
CA GLU A 163 -27.87 22.25 -7.00
C GLU A 163 -28.55 20.94 -7.43
N GLU A 164 -28.39 20.55 -8.69
CA GLU A 164 -29.05 19.39 -9.30
C GLU A 164 -28.01 18.51 -10.01
N THR A 165 -28.12 17.19 -9.84
CA THR A 165 -27.27 16.22 -10.54
C THR A 165 -27.66 16.11 -12.02
N ALA A 166 -26.81 15.49 -12.85
CA ALA A 166 -27.12 15.27 -14.26
C ALA A 166 -28.38 14.42 -14.50
N ASP A 167 -28.78 13.60 -13.51
CA ASP A 167 -29.97 12.75 -13.57
C ASP A 167 -31.24 13.43 -12.99
N GLY A 168 -31.14 14.67 -12.50
CA GLY A 168 -32.26 15.46 -11.99
C GLY A 168 -32.51 15.40 -10.48
N ASP A 169 -31.66 14.72 -9.71
CA ASP A 169 -31.76 14.72 -8.24
C ASP A 169 -31.22 16.04 -7.64
N HIS A 170 -31.92 16.60 -6.65
CA HIS A 170 -31.37 17.66 -5.79
C HIS A 170 -30.17 17.14 -4.99
N VAL A 171 -29.04 17.86 -5.03
CA VAL A 171 -27.76 17.42 -4.45
C VAL A 171 -27.86 17.20 -2.93
N ASP A 172 -28.49 18.12 -2.20
CA ASP A 172 -28.69 18.00 -0.74
C ASP A 172 -29.51 16.75 -0.35
N GLU A 173 -30.54 16.43 -1.13
CA GLU A 173 -31.38 15.25 -0.91
C GLU A 173 -30.63 13.97 -1.27
N ALA A 174 -29.84 13.99 -2.36
CA ALA A 174 -28.99 12.89 -2.75
C ALA A 174 -27.94 12.57 -1.67
N ILE A 175 -27.34 13.60 -1.03
CA ILE A 175 -26.40 13.42 0.09
C ILE A 175 -27.12 12.78 1.28
N LEU A 176 -28.27 13.31 1.69
CA LEU A 176 -29.08 12.74 2.78
C LEU A 176 -29.42 11.27 2.50
N ARG A 177 -29.81 10.95 1.26
CA ARG A 177 -30.13 9.59 0.81
C ARG A 177 -28.93 8.65 0.93
N GLN A 178 -27.74 9.09 0.54
CA GLN A 178 -26.53 8.28 0.71
C GLN A 178 -26.16 8.05 2.18
N ILE A 179 -26.35 9.06 3.05
CA ILE A 179 -26.14 8.89 4.50
C ILE A 179 -27.17 7.94 5.11
N ALA A 180 -28.43 8.00 4.68
CA ALA A 180 -29.46 7.03 5.08
C ALA A 180 -29.11 5.61 4.62
N LEU A 181 -28.60 5.45 3.39
CA LEU A 181 -28.11 4.16 2.90
C LEU A 181 -26.93 3.64 3.73
N LEU A 182 -25.99 4.50 4.11
CA LEU A 182 -24.90 4.13 5.02
C LEU A 182 -25.42 3.62 6.37
N TRP A 183 -26.40 4.31 6.97
CA TRP A 183 -27.02 3.89 8.24
C TRP A 183 -27.67 2.50 8.15
N GLN A 184 -28.36 2.23 7.04
CA GLN A 184 -29.04 0.95 6.81
C GLN A 184 -28.11 -0.15 6.27
N THR A 185 -26.89 0.18 5.87
CA THR A 185 -25.94 -0.78 5.32
C THR A 185 -25.18 -1.47 6.45
N ARG A 186 -25.22 -2.81 6.44
CA ARG A 186 -24.46 -3.62 7.39
C ARG A 186 -22.96 -3.34 7.27
N VAL A 187 -22.37 -2.91 8.37
CA VAL A 187 -20.94 -2.60 8.51
C VAL A 187 -20.08 -3.86 8.51
N LEU A 188 -20.42 -4.82 9.38
CA LEU A 188 -19.66 -6.05 9.57
C LEU A 188 -19.93 -7.08 8.46
N ARG A 189 -18.90 -7.86 8.16
CA ARG A 189 -19.02 -9.05 7.31
C ARG A 189 -19.44 -10.24 8.16
N ARG A 190 -20.45 -10.98 7.70
CA ARG A 190 -20.85 -12.25 8.33
C ARG A 190 -19.95 -13.41 7.90
N ASP A 191 -19.39 -13.33 6.70
CA ASP A 191 -18.55 -14.37 6.10
C ASP A 191 -17.14 -13.85 5.82
N ARG A 192 -16.18 -14.77 5.76
CA ARG A 192 -14.78 -14.44 5.46
C ARG A 192 -14.67 -14.01 4.01
N LEU A 193 -13.84 -13.01 3.75
CA LEU A 193 -13.50 -12.59 2.39
C LEU A 193 -12.80 -13.74 1.65
N HIS A 194 -13.26 -14.04 0.44
CA HIS A 194 -12.52 -14.90 -0.47
C HIS A 194 -11.51 -14.05 -1.25
N VAL A 195 -10.45 -14.69 -1.76
CA VAL A 195 -9.44 -14.02 -2.59
C VAL A 195 -10.08 -13.32 -3.80
N ALA A 196 -11.13 -13.92 -4.39
CA ALA A 196 -11.89 -13.32 -5.49
C ALA A 196 -12.51 -11.96 -5.12
N ASP A 197 -13.01 -11.79 -3.89
CA ASP A 197 -13.59 -10.53 -3.43
C ASP A 197 -12.52 -9.44 -3.25
N GLU A 198 -11.32 -9.84 -2.81
CA GLU A 198 -10.16 -8.96 -2.69
C GLU A 198 -9.70 -8.50 -4.08
N VAL A 199 -9.69 -9.40 -5.07
CA VAL A 199 -9.39 -9.09 -6.48
C VAL A 199 -10.38 -8.06 -7.03
N GLU A 200 -11.68 -8.28 -6.91
CA GLU A 200 -12.70 -7.35 -7.44
C GLU A 200 -12.62 -5.95 -6.81
N THR A 201 -12.26 -5.90 -5.52
CA THR A 201 -12.05 -4.63 -4.80
C THR A 201 -10.84 -3.87 -5.33
N ALA A 202 -9.72 -4.56 -5.55
CA ALA A 202 -8.53 -3.97 -6.15
C ALA A 202 -8.82 -3.44 -7.56
N LEU A 203 -9.53 -4.24 -8.36
CA LEU A 203 -9.85 -3.92 -9.74
C LEU A 203 -10.78 -2.72 -9.88
N SER A 204 -11.62 -2.40 -8.89
CA SER A 204 -12.36 -1.14 -8.93
C SER A 204 -11.47 0.08 -8.77
N TYR A 205 -10.48 0.06 -7.88
CA TYR A 205 -9.52 1.17 -7.81
C TYR A 205 -8.72 1.29 -9.11
N MET A 206 -8.33 0.15 -9.68
CA MET A 206 -7.64 0.15 -10.97
C MET A 206 -8.49 0.78 -12.07
N ARG A 207 -9.74 0.33 -12.22
CA ARG A 207 -10.70 0.77 -13.25
C ARG A 207 -11.11 2.23 -13.08
N ASP A 208 -11.55 2.60 -11.88
CA ASP A 208 -12.24 3.86 -11.64
C ASP A 208 -11.25 5.00 -11.32
N VAL A 209 -10.01 4.66 -10.95
CA VAL A 209 -9.02 5.62 -10.46
C VAL A 209 -7.71 5.58 -11.25
N PHE A 210 -6.97 4.48 -11.26
CA PHE A 210 -5.64 4.44 -11.89
C PHE A 210 -5.69 4.58 -13.41
N VAL A 211 -6.60 3.86 -14.06
CA VAL A 211 -6.80 3.88 -15.52
C VAL A 211 -7.06 5.30 -16.06
N PRO A 212 -7.95 6.11 -15.45
CA PRO A 212 -8.11 7.50 -15.85
C PRO A 212 -7.00 8.44 -15.35
N ALA A 213 -6.41 8.20 -14.18
CA ALA A 213 -5.42 9.10 -13.57
C ALA A 213 -4.07 9.10 -14.28
N LEU A 214 -3.47 7.92 -14.51
CA LEU A 214 -2.09 7.81 -14.99
C LEU A 214 -1.87 8.40 -16.39
N PRO A 215 -2.68 8.08 -17.42
CA PRO A 215 -2.51 8.68 -18.74
C PRO A 215 -2.66 10.21 -18.72
N ALA A 216 -3.51 10.74 -17.83
CA ALA A 216 -3.68 12.18 -17.66
C ALA A 216 -2.46 12.84 -17.01
N LEU A 217 -1.87 12.20 -15.98
CA LEU A 217 -0.62 12.65 -15.36
C LEU A 217 0.54 12.62 -16.36
N TYR A 218 0.71 11.52 -17.09
CA TYR A 218 1.71 11.43 -18.15
C TYR A 218 1.58 12.55 -19.18
N ALA A 219 0.36 12.87 -19.62
CA ALA A 219 0.16 13.98 -20.53
C ALA A 219 0.59 15.33 -19.93
N ARG A 220 0.44 15.53 -18.60
CA ARG A 220 0.96 16.71 -17.89
C ARG A 220 2.48 16.68 -17.82
N TRP A 221 3.07 15.56 -17.44
CA TRP A 221 4.52 15.41 -17.31
C TRP A 221 5.25 15.52 -18.64
N ASP A 222 4.73 14.93 -19.71
CA ASP A 222 5.31 15.04 -21.06
C ASP A 222 5.37 16.53 -21.50
N ARG A 223 4.38 17.36 -21.11
CA ARG A 223 4.42 18.81 -21.34
C ARG A 223 5.42 19.53 -20.44
N ALA A 224 5.44 19.21 -19.15
CA ALA A 224 6.34 19.83 -18.18
C ALA A 224 7.82 19.54 -18.51
N ILE A 225 8.12 18.31 -18.92
CA ILE A 225 9.45 17.83 -19.34
C ILE A 225 9.82 18.36 -20.73
N GLY A 226 8.82 18.50 -21.61
CA GLY A 226 9.00 19.02 -22.98
C GLY A 226 9.19 17.93 -24.04
N GLU A 227 9.20 16.65 -23.65
CA GLU A 227 9.20 15.50 -24.54
C GLU A 227 8.47 14.31 -23.90
N ARG A 228 8.14 13.31 -24.72
CA ARG A 228 7.43 12.12 -24.27
C ARG A 228 8.39 11.13 -23.62
N VAL A 229 8.25 10.90 -22.33
CA VAL A 229 9.10 9.95 -21.58
C VAL A 229 8.50 8.54 -21.51
N PRO A 230 9.30 7.48 -21.28
CA PRO A 230 8.77 6.13 -21.05
C PRO A 230 7.84 6.07 -19.84
N SER A 231 6.97 5.05 -19.79
CA SER A 231 6.12 4.83 -18.62
C SER A 231 6.94 4.32 -17.43
N PHE A 232 7.50 5.24 -16.64
CA PHE A 232 8.23 4.95 -15.41
C PHE A 232 7.35 4.64 -14.18
N LEU A 233 6.20 5.29 -14.01
CA LEU A 233 5.21 5.01 -12.98
C LEU A 233 4.22 3.93 -13.45
N LYS A 234 4.25 2.77 -12.82
CA LYS A 234 3.36 1.63 -13.13
C LYS A 234 2.78 1.01 -11.86
N PRO A 235 1.47 0.70 -11.82
CA PRO A 235 0.88 0.04 -10.66
C PRO A 235 1.28 -1.44 -10.58
N GLY A 236 1.46 -1.93 -9.36
CA GLY A 236 1.63 -3.35 -9.04
C GLY A 236 0.50 -3.87 -8.15
N SER A 237 0.42 -5.19 -7.98
CA SER A 237 -0.54 -5.85 -7.10
C SER A 237 0.06 -7.10 -6.45
N TRP A 238 -0.29 -7.37 -5.19
CA TRP A 238 -0.06 -8.65 -4.53
C TRP A 238 -1.32 -9.55 -4.51
N ILE A 239 -2.45 -9.01 -4.92
CA ILE A 239 -3.76 -9.62 -4.70
C ILE A 239 -3.97 -10.73 -5.74
N GLY A 240 -3.98 -11.97 -5.26
CA GLY A 240 -3.98 -13.17 -6.10
C GLY A 240 -2.59 -13.77 -6.37
N GLY A 241 -1.51 -13.16 -5.85
CA GLY A 241 -0.14 -13.63 -6.02
C GLY A 241 0.63 -13.85 -4.70
N ASP A 242 0.29 -13.13 -3.64
CA ASP A 242 0.94 -13.28 -2.32
C ASP A 242 0.29 -14.39 -1.48
N ARG A 243 1.07 -15.47 -1.31
CA ARG A 243 0.73 -16.72 -0.61
C ARG A 243 1.35 -16.86 0.75
N ASP A 244 2.17 -15.91 1.20
CA ASP A 244 2.87 -16.02 2.48
C ASP A 244 1.86 -16.07 3.65
N GLY A 245 1.71 -17.28 4.20
CA GLY A 245 0.74 -17.62 5.23
C GLY A 245 -0.72 -17.57 4.76
N ASN A 246 -0.98 -17.72 3.45
CA ASN A 246 -2.34 -17.72 2.90
C ASN A 246 -2.59 -18.94 1.97
N PRO A 247 -3.12 -20.06 2.50
CA PRO A 247 -3.37 -21.26 1.70
C PRO A 247 -4.49 -21.07 0.66
N PHE A 248 -5.27 -19.99 0.74
CA PHE A 248 -6.39 -19.73 -0.18
C PHE A 248 -5.96 -19.06 -1.49
N VAL A 249 -4.72 -18.57 -1.58
CA VAL A 249 -4.17 -18.05 -2.84
C VAL A 249 -3.59 -19.22 -3.63
N THR A 250 -4.39 -19.75 -4.56
CA THR A 250 -4.06 -20.90 -5.39
C THR A 250 -3.75 -20.48 -6.84
N ALA A 251 -3.31 -21.44 -7.66
CA ALA A 251 -3.15 -21.25 -9.11
C ALA A 251 -4.42 -20.71 -9.79
N ASP A 252 -5.60 -21.18 -9.37
CA ASP A 252 -6.87 -20.71 -9.92
C ASP A 252 -7.20 -19.28 -9.51
N SER A 253 -6.86 -18.90 -8.28
CA SER A 253 -7.02 -17.51 -7.83
C SER A 253 -6.10 -16.54 -8.60
N MET A 254 -4.88 -16.97 -8.94
CA MET A 254 -3.95 -16.21 -9.79
C MET A 254 -4.50 -16.06 -11.22
N ARG A 255 -4.98 -17.15 -11.83
CA ARG A 255 -5.62 -17.12 -13.15
C ARG A 255 -6.83 -16.19 -13.17
N LEU A 256 -7.66 -16.25 -12.14
CA LEU A 256 -8.80 -15.35 -11.97
C LEU A 256 -8.35 -13.89 -11.89
N ALA A 257 -7.38 -13.57 -11.02
CA ALA A 257 -6.87 -12.21 -10.86
C ALA A 257 -6.38 -11.61 -12.17
N LEU A 258 -5.53 -12.33 -12.91
CA LEU A 258 -4.99 -11.88 -14.19
C LEU A 258 -6.06 -11.78 -15.28
N SER A 259 -6.97 -12.75 -15.36
CA SER A 259 -8.06 -12.71 -16.35
C SER A 259 -9.01 -11.54 -16.13
N ARG A 260 -9.29 -11.18 -14.87
CA ARG A 260 -10.16 -10.05 -14.51
C ARG A 260 -9.44 -8.72 -14.70
N ALA A 261 -8.15 -8.67 -14.42
CA ALA A 261 -7.30 -7.53 -14.73
C ALA A 261 -7.28 -7.24 -16.25
N ALA A 262 -7.13 -8.29 -17.07
CA ALA A 262 -7.22 -8.18 -18.53
C ALA A 262 -8.59 -7.68 -19.02
N GLU A 263 -9.68 -8.15 -18.41
CA GLU A 263 -11.05 -7.69 -18.71
C GLU A 263 -11.19 -6.16 -18.52
N VAL A 264 -10.64 -5.62 -17.43
CA VAL A 264 -10.64 -4.17 -17.16
C VAL A 264 -9.81 -3.39 -18.18
N ALA A 265 -8.57 -3.83 -18.46
CA ALA A 265 -7.70 -3.13 -19.40
C ALA A 265 -8.28 -3.12 -20.83
N LEU A 266 -8.74 -4.27 -21.31
CA LEU A 266 -9.32 -4.42 -22.64
C LEU A 266 -10.66 -3.69 -22.77
N GLY A 267 -11.48 -3.66 -21.71
CA GLY A 267 -12.70 -2.86 -21.68
C GLY A 267 -12.42 -1.37 -21.91
N HIS A 268 -11.43 -0.81 -21.20
CA HIS A 268 -10.99 0.59 -21.39
C HIS A 268 -10.49 0.84 -22.83
N TYR A 269 -9.74 -0.09 -23.41
CA TYR A 269 -9.26 0.05 -24.79
C TYR A 269 -10.39 -0.02 -25.82
N LEU A 270 -11.35 -0.93 -25.64
CA LEU A 270 -12.54 -1.02 -26.48
C LEU A 270 -13.32 0.29 -26.46
N ASP A 271 -13.60 0.83 -25.27
CA ASP A 271 -14.34 2.10 -25.14
C ASP A 271 -13.59 3.27 -25.78
N GLY A 272 -12.27 3.36 -25.56
CA GLY A 272 -11.42 4.37 -26.16
C GLY A 272 -11.37 4.31 -27.69
N VAL A 273 -11.18 3.11 -28.26
CA VAL A 273 -11.16 2.92 -29.73
C VAL A 273 -12.53 3.22 -30.33
N HIS A 274 -13.62 2.82 -29.67
CA HIS A 274 -14.97 3.12 -30.14
C HIS A 274 -15.25 4.63 -30.17
N ALA A 275 -14.91 5.35 -29.10
CA ALA A 275 -15.07 6.80 -29.03
C ALA A 275 -14.24 7.51 -30.12
N LEU A 276 -12.98 7.10 -30.30
CA LEU A 276 -12.12 7.62 -31.37
C LEU A 276 -12.70 7.36 -32.77
N GLY A 277 -13.36 6.23 -32.97
CA GLY A 277 -14.02 5.91 -34.25
C GLY A 277 -15.15 6.87 -34.59
N ALA A 278 -15.86 7.39 -33.58
CA ALA A 278 -16.87 8.43 -33.78
C ALA A 278 -16.25 9.79 -34.10
N GLU A 279 -15.16 10.14 -33.41
CA GLU A 279 -14.48 11.44 -33.49
C GLU A 279 -13.63 11.63 -34.77
N LEU A 280 -12.87 10.60 -35.19
CA LEU A 280 -11.89 10.70 -36.28
C LEU A 280 -12.48 10.41 -37.66
N SER A 281 -13.38 11.29 -38.13
CA SER A 281 -14.06 11.22 -39.45
C SER A 281 -13.29 11.92 -40.58
N ILE A 282 -11.97 11.76 -40.63
CA ILE A 282 -11.13 12.46 -41.61
C ILE A 282 -11.31 11.83 -43.00
N SER A 283 -11.78 12.64 -43.95
CA SER A 283 -11.99 12.23 -45.34
C SER A 283 -10.73 12.46 -46.19
N THR A 284 -10.41 11.49 -47.06
CA THR A 284 -9.37 11.61 -48.10
C THR A 284 -9.67 12.72 -49.11
N GLY A 285 -10.91 13.23 -49.16
CA GLY A 285 -11.26 14.39 -49.99
C GLY A 285 -10.74 15.72 -49.43
N HIS A 286 -10.35 15.76 -48.14
CA HIS A 286 -9.92 16.99 -47.46
C HIS A 286 -8.52 16.91 -46.87
N SER A 287 -7.97 15.71 -46.65
CA SER A 287 -6.64 15.52 -46.07
C SER A 287 -5.92 14.37 -46.75
N ASP A 288 -4.61 14.55 -46.96
CA ASP A 288 -3.73 13.43 -47.26
C ASP A 288 -3.67 12.49 -46.05
N VAL A 289 -3.64 11.19 -46.31
CA VAL A 289 -3.61 10.14 -45.29
C VAL A 289 -2.38 9.28 -45.51
N GLY A 290 -1.58 9.10 -44.45
CA GLY A 290 -0.36 8.32 -44.53
C GLY A 290 -0.60 6.84 -44.85
N ASP A 291 0.33 6.24 -45.59
CA ASP A 291 0.25 4.85 -46.08
C ASP A 291 -0.03 3.81 -44.99
N ALA A 292 0.53 4.01 -43.79
CA ALA A 292 0.31 3.11 -42.66
C ALA A 292 -1.17 3.08 -42.21
N VAL A 293 -1.85 4.24 -42.24
CA VAL A 293 -3.28 4.33 -41.90
C VAL A 293 -4.12 3.71 -43.02
N VAL A 294 -3.75 3.92 -44.28
CA VAL A 294 -4.41 3.29 -45.44
C VAL A 294 -4.27 1.77 -45.38
N ALA A 295 -3.09 1.25 -45.01
CA ALA A 295 -2.86 -0.19 -44.84
C ALA A 295 -3.77 -0.77 -43.74
N LEU A 296 -3.87 -0.10 -42.58
CA LEU A 296 -4.80 -0.50 -41.52
C LEU A 296 -6.26 -0.44 -41.96
N ALA A 297 -6.66 0.58 -42.71
CA ALA A 297 -8.01 0.73 -43.25
C ALA A 297 -8.36 -0.37 -44.26
N ASN A 298 -7.42 -0.75 -45.13
CA ASN A 298 -7.61 -1.81 -46.10
C ASN A 298 -7.66 -3.20 -45.44
N GLY A 299 -6.88 -3.40 -44.37
CA GLY A 299 -6.90 -4.63 -43.58
C GLY A 299 -8.04 -4.72 -42.55
N SER A 300 -8.90 -3.70 -42.44
CA SER A 300 -9.88 -3.64 -41.34
C SER A 300 -11.11 -4.51 -41.52
N GLY A 301 -11.40 -4.92 -42.76
CA GLY A 301 -12.64 -5.61 -43.13
C GLY A 301 -13.89 -4.69 -43.20
N ASP A 302 -13.76 -3.39 -42.93
CA ASP A 302 -14.85 -2.43 -43.11
C ASP A 302 -14.95 -1.98 -44.58
N ASN A 303 -15.90 -2.56 -45.29
CA ASN A 303 -16.20 -2.32 -46.70
C ASN A 303 -17.45 -1.44 -46.92
N ALA A 304 -17.95 -0.76 -45.88
CA ALA A 304 -19.12 0.09 -46.03
C ALA A 304 -18.84 1.26 -46.98
N ALA A 305 -19.62 1.35 -48.06
CA ALA A 305 -19.45 2.39 -49.08
C ALA A 305 -19.52 3.82 -48.50
N SER A 306 -20.32 4.03 -47.45
CA SER A 306 -20.48 5.32 -46.78
C SER A 306 -19.25 5.78 -45.98
N ARG A 307 -18.23 4.92 -45.81
CA ARG A 307 -16.99 5.22 -45.08
C ARG A 307 -15.75 5.00 -45.94
N ALA A 308 -15.92 4.78 -47.25
CA ALA A 308 -14.83 4.39 -48.14
C ALA A 308 -13.69 5.43 -48.16
N ASP A 309 -14.05 6.72 -48.06
CA ASP A 309 -13.14 7.86 -48.01
C ASP A 309 -12.71 8.24 -46.58
N GLU A 310 -13.10 7.50 -45.53
CA GLU A 310 -12.76 7.75 -44.12
C GLU A 310 -11.78 6.69 -43.56
N PRO A 311 -10.50 6.68 -43.96
CA PRO A 311 -9.57 5.61 -43.62
C PRO A 311 -9.28 5.47 -42.12
N TYR A 312 -9.26 6.56 -41.35
CA TYR A 312 -9.06 6.48 -39.89
C TYR A 312 -10.19 5.72 -39.19
N ARG A 313 -11.45 6.01 -39.56
CA ARG A 313 -12.62 5.32 -39.01
C ARG A 313 -12.66 3.85 -39.42
N ARG A 314 -12.29 3.54 -40.68
CA ARG A 314 -12.14 2.16 -41.15
C ARG A 314 -11.04 1.42 -40.37
N ALA A 315 -9.87 2.01 -40.19
CA ALA A 315 -8.77 1.43 -39.41
C ALA A 315 -9.19 1.14 -37.96
N LEU A 316 -9.86 2.09 -37.29
CA LEU A 316 -10.37 1.93 -35.93
C LEU A 316 -11.41 0.82 -35.82
N SER A 317 -12.24 0.60 -36.84
CA SER A 317 -13.19 -0.52 -36.88
C SER A 317 -12.45 -1.88 -36.87
N GLY A 318 -11.35 -1.97 -37.62
CA GLY A 318 -10.49 -3.17 -37.63
C GLY A 318 -9.79 -3.38 -36.29
N ILE A 319 -9.18 -2.33 -35.72
CA ILE A 319 -8.56 -2.36 -34.39
C ILE A 319 -9.57 -2.81 -33.33
N TYR A 320 -10.80 -2.29 -33.39
CA TYR A 320 -11.88 -2.67 -32.47
C TYR A 320 -12.26 -4.15 -32.60
N ALA A 321 -12.34 -4.68 -33.83
CA ALA A 321 -12.60 -6.10 -34.08
C ALA A 321 -11.49 -6.99 -33.51
N ARG A 322 -10.23 -6.62 -33.73
CA ARG A 322 -9.07 -7.34 -33.15
C ARG A 322 -9.08 -7.30 -31.63
N LEU A 323 -9.44 -6.17 -31.02
CA LEU A 323 -9.62 -6.05 -29.57
C LEU A 323 -10.76 -6.95 -29.06
N CYS A 324 -11.88 -7.05 -29.77
CA CYS A 324 -12.97 -7.96 -29.41
C CYS A 324 -12.52 -9.44 -29.42
N ALA A 325 -11.76 -9.84 -30.44
CA ALA A 325 -11.17 -11.18 -30.51
C ALA A 325 -10.17 -11.43 -29.38
N THR A 326 -9.33 -10.43 -29.06
CA THR A 326 -8.37 -10.48 -27.95
C THR A 326 -9.07 -10.59 -26.60
N HIS A 327 -10.15 -9.83 -26.39
CA HIS A 327 -10.99 -9.90 -25.19
C HIS A 327 -11.55 -11.31 -24.99
N LYS A 328 -12.10 -11.92 -26.04
CA LYS A 328 -12.60 -13.30 -25.98
C LYS A 328 -11.50 -14.30 -25.66
N LEU A 329 -10.33 -14.18 -26.28
CA LEU A 329 -9.20 -15.07 -26.05
C LEU A 329 -8.68 -15.00 -24.61
N LEU A 330 -8.52 -13.78 -24.07
CA LEU A 330 -7.88 -13.57 -22.77
C LEU A 330 -8.83 -13.70 -21.58
N THR A 331 -10.12 -13.43 -21.77
CA THR A 331 -11.11 -13.45 -20.68
C THR A 331 -12.09 -14.63 -20.76
N GLY A 332 -12.17 -15.30 -21.91
CA GLY A 332 -13.22 -16.28 -22.20
C GLY A 332 -14.60 -15.67 -22.49
N LYS A 333 -14.75 -14.35 -22.43
CA LYS A 333 -16.03 -13.64 -22.59
C LYS A 333 -16.08 -12.82 -23.87
N ARG A 334 -17.26 -12.71 -24.48
CA ARG A 334 -17.48 -11.76 -25.57
C ARG A 334 -17.33 -10.33 -25.06
N ALA A 335 -16.82 -9.44 -25.90
CA ALA A 335 -16.77 -8.01 -25.60
C ALA A 335 -18.19 -7.48 -25.34
N PRO A 336 -18.36 -6.48 -24.44
CA PRO A 336 -19.68 -5.92 -24.12
C PRO A 336 -20.44 -5.41 -25.34
N ARG A 337 -19.72 -4.76 -26.27
CA ARG A 337 -20.22 -4.39 -27.59
C ARG A 337 -19.51 -5.27 -28.64
N PRO A 338 -20.22 -6.15 -29.35
CA PRO A 338 -19.61 -7.01 -30.36
C PRO A 338 -19.21 -6.21 -31.60
N ALA A 339 -18.09 -6.56 -32.20
CA ALA A 339 -17.71 -6.05 -33.51
C ALA A 339 -18.56 -6.70 -34.61
N PRO A 340 -18.94 -5.95 -35.66
CA PRO A 340 -19.66 -6.51 -36.81
C PRO A 340 -18.73 -7.24 -37.80
N ILE A 341 -17.42 -7.21 -37.57
CA ILE A 341 -16.37 -7.74 -38.45
C ILE A 341 -15.56 -8.77 -37.65
N ASP A 342 -15.24 -9.89 -38.30
CA ASP A 342 -14.33 -10.90 -37.74
C ASP A 342 -12.88 -10.48 -37.95
N ALA A 343 -12.05 -10.64 -36.92
CA ALA A 343 -10.63 -10.33 -36.97
C ALA A 343 -9.81 -11.23 -36.05
N GLU A 344 -8.51 -11.33 -36.30
CA GLU A 344 -7.58 -12.06 -35.45
C GLU A 344 -7.23 -11.28 -34.18
N ALA A 345 -7.06 -12.00 -33.06
CA ALA A 345 -6.62 -11.40 -31.81
C ALA A 345 -5.20 -10.81 -31.93
N TYR A 346 -4.92 -9.77 -31.15
CA TYR A 346 -3.57 -9.25 -30.99
C TYR A 346 -2.68 -10.30 -30.30
N ALA A 347 -1.47 -10.51 -30.82
CA ALA A 347 -0.49 -11.39 -30.18
C ALA A 347 0.06 -10.80 -28.86
N GLY A 348 -0.06 -9.48 -28.69
CA GLY A 348 0.34 -8.78 -27.47
C GLY A 348 0.09 -7.27 -27.56
N PRO A 349 0.27 -6.54 -26.43
CA PRO A 349 -0.06 -5.12 -26.35
C PRO A 349 0.79 -4.24 -27.28
N ASN A 350 2.01 -4.65 -27.63
CA ASN A 350 2.88 -3.89 -28.53
C ASN A 350 2.28 -3.74 -29.92
N GLN A 351 1.62 -4.78 -30.46
CA GLN A 351 0.96 -4.67 -31.77
C GLN A 351 -0.20 -3.67 -31.75
N LEU A 352 -1.01 -3.67 -30.69
CA LEU A 352 -2.07 -2.66 -30.51
C LEU A 352 -1.47 -1.26 -30.43
N ARG A 353 -0.41 -1.10 -29.63
CA ARG A 353 0.30 0.18 -29.50
C ARG A 353 0.81 0.66 -30.86
N ASP A 354 1.41 -0.21 -31.66
CA ASP A 354 1.97 0.14 -32.96
C ASP A 354 0.88 0.58 -33.95
N ASP A 355 -0.28 -0.10 -33.96
CA ASP A 355 -1.45 0.31 -34.75
C ASP A 355 -1.92 1.72 -34.34
N LEU A 356 -2.03 2.00 -33.03
CA LEU A 356 -2.43 3.32 -32.52
C LEU A 356 -1.39 4.42 -32.82
N ILE A 357 -0.09 4.09 -32.77
CA ILE A 357 0.99 5.02 -33.13
C ILE A 357 0.95 5.33 -34.62
N ALA A 358 0.61 4.37 -35.48
CA ALA A 358 0.43 4.62 -36.91
C ALA A 358 -0.66 5.67 -37.16
N LEU A 359 -1.79 5.58 -36.43
CA LEU A 359 -2.84 6.62 -36.47
C LEU A 359 -2.30 7.98 -35.99
N ALA A 360 -1.58 8.02 -34.87
CA ALA A 360 -1.04 9.27 -34.31
C ALA A 360 -0.04 9.95 -35.24
N ARG A 361 0.84 9.17 -35.89
CA ARG A 361 1.79 9.67 -36.90
C ARG A 361 1.06 10.24 -38.11
N GLY A 362 0.02 9.56 -38.59
CA GLY A 362 -0.82 10.05 -39.68
C GLY A 362 -1.47 11.39 -39.35
N LEU A 363 -2.04 11.54 -38.15
CA LEU A 363 -2.65 12.78 -37.69
C LEU A 363 -1.66 13.94 -37.53
N SER A 364 -0.40 13.62 -37.22
CA SER A 364 0.64 14.63 -37.01
C SER A 364 1.21 15.20 -38.31
N ALA A 365 0.99 14.53 -39.45
CA ALA A 365 1.61 14.90 -40.73
C ALA A 365 0.94 16.11 -41.42
N GLY A 366 -0.30 16.47 -41.04
CA GLY A 366 -1.09 17.52 -41.71
C GLY A 366 -1.40 18.74 -40.83
N GLY A 367 -1.92 19.81 -41.44
CA GLY A 367 -2.55 20.94 -40.75
C GLY A 367 -1.68 21.69 -39.74
N GLY A 368 -0.36 21.73 -39.92
CA GLY A 368 0.58 22.38 -38.99
C GLY A 368 0.69 21.68 -37.63
N GLY A 369 0.25 20.43 -37.53
CA GLY A 369 0.29 19.66 -36.28
C GLY A 369 -0.88 19.93 -35.32
N ALA A 370 -1.96 20.57 -35.75
CA ALA A 370 -3.13 20.81 -34.90
C ALA A 370 -3.72 19.50 -34.30
N LEU A 371 -3.64 18.40 -35.05
CA LEU A 371 -4.05 17.06 -34.61
C LEU A 371 -2.89 16.21 -34.06
N ALA A 372 -1.67 16.77 -33.99
CA ALA A 372 -0.51 16.10 -33.40
C ALA A 372 -0.56 16.08 -31.86
N SER A 373 -1.49 16.82 -31.24
CA SER A 373 -1.64 16.84 -29.79
C SER A 373 -2.03 15.46 -29.26
N GLY A 374 -1.42 15.05 -28.15
CA GLY A 374 -1.57 13.72 -27.56
C GLY A 374 -2.93 13.43 -26.91
N GLY A 375 -4.04 14.02 -27.38
CA GLY A 375 -5.40 14.01 -26.80
C GLY A 375 -5.98 12.65 -26.37
N ALA A 376 -7.15 12.25 -26.88
CA ALA A 376 -7.72 10.96 -26.51
C ALA A 376 -6.83 9.79 -26.99
N LEU A 377 -6.32 9.87 -28.22
CA LEU A 377 -5.44 8.86 -28.80
C LEU A 377 -4.10 8.75 -28.06
N GLY A 378 -3.45 9.87 -27.72
CA GLY A 378 -2.18 9.83 -26.99
C GLY A 378 -2.33 9.25 -25.58
N ARG A 379 -3.42 9.58 -24.87
CA ARG A 379 -3.77 8.95 -23.59
C ARG A 379 -4.07 7.44 -23.75
N LEU A 380 -4.72 7.02 -24.84
CA LEU A 380 -4.96 5.60 -25.10
C LEU A 380 -3.65 4.85 -25.37
N ILE A 381 -2.74 5.40 -26.19
CA ILE A 381 -1.41 4.83 -26.43
C ILE A 381 -0.67 4.71 -25.08
N ARG A 382 -0.69 5.76 -24.26
CA ARG A 382 -0.08 5.73 -22.91
C ARG A 382 -0.70 4.67 -22.03
N SER A 383 -2.02 4.49 -22.10
CA SER A 383 -2.72 3.43 -21.35
C SER A 383 -2.22 2.04 -21.75
N VAL A 384 -1.97 1.79 -23.04
CA VAL A 384 -1.39 0.51 -23.52
C VAL A 384 0.05 0.33 -23.04
N GLU A 385 0.87 1.39 -23.08
CA GLU A 385 2.26 1.37 -22.60
C GLU A 385 2.40 1.11 -21.10
N THR A 386 1.47 1.66 -20.31
CA THR A 386 1.49 1.56 -18.84
C THR A 386 0.85 0.27 -18.34
N PHE A 387 -0.30 -0.13 -18.89
CA PHE A 387 -1.12 -1.22 -18.35
C PHE A 387 -1.02 -2.54 -19.14
N GLY A 388 -0.63 -2.50 -20.42
CA GLY A 388 -0.61 -3.67 -21.29
C GLY A 388 -1.94 -4.46 -21.28
N PHE A 389 -1.87 -5.79 -21.46
CA PHE A 389 -3.06 -6.66 -21.32
C PHE A 389 -3.22 -7.25 -19.90
N HIS A 390 -2.39 -6.83 -18.95
CA HIS A 390 -2.36 -7.37 -17.59
C HIS A 390 -2.79 -6.36 -16.52
N LEU A 391 -3.03 -5.10 -16.89
CA LEU A 391 -3.45 -3.97 -16.04
C LEU A 391 -2.44 -3.53 -14.98
N ALA A 392 -1.96 -4.43 -14.14
CA ALA A 392 -0.92 -4.19 -13.15
C ALA A 392 -0.05 -5.43 -13.03
N THR A 393 1.25 -5.25 -12.77
CA THR A 393 2.15 -6.38 -12.54
C THR A 393 1.75 -7.09 -11.24
N LEU A 394 1.50 -8.39 -11.31
CA LEU A 394 1.20 -9.23 -10.16
C LEU A 394 2.51 -9.81 -9.61
N ASP A 395 2.81 -9.55 -8.35
CA ASP A 395 3.94 -10.17 -7.66
C ASP A 395 3.54 -11.54 -7.10
N MET A 396 4.45 -12.51 -7.22
CA MET A 396 4.39 -13.74 -6.44
C MET A 396 5.12 -13.53 -5.13
N ARG A 397 4.63 -14.12 -4.04
CA ARG A 397 5.31 -14.10 -2.74
C ARG A 397 5.06 -15.38 -1.96
N GLN A 398 6.11 -15.95 -1.38
CA GLN A 398 6.03 -17.12 -0.49
C GLN A 398 7.23 -17.14 0.48
N ASN A 399 7.09 -17.86 1.60
CA ASN A 399 8.12 -18.03 2.62
C ASN A 399 9.20 -19.04 2.19
N SER A 400 10.49 -18.72 2.42
CA SER A 400 11.66 -19.56 2.13
C SER A 400 11.53 -20.99 2.67
N ALA A 401 11.04 -21.17 3.89
CA ALA A 401 10.90 -22.50 4.48
C ALA A 401 9.91 -23.40 3.71
N VAL A 402 8.96 -22.82 2.96
CA VAL A 402 8.09 -23.60 2.05
C VAL A 402 8.90 -24.06 0.84
N HIS A 403 9.75 -23.19 0.29
CA HIS A 403 10.64 -23.53 -0.83
C HIS A 403 11.59 -24.68 -0.45
N GLU A 404 12.24 -24.61 0.71
CA GLU A 404 13.14 -25.65 1.22
C GLU A 404 12.43 -27.02 1.30
N ARG A 405 11.21 -27.06 1.86
CA ARG A 405 10.43 -28.31 1.96
C ARG A 405 10.03 -28.86 0.59
N VAL A 406 9.57 -27.99 -0.31
CA VAL A 406 9.15 -28.40 -1.66
C VAL A 406 10.34 -28.91 -2.45
N VAL A 407 11.45 -28.17 -2.46
CA VAL A 407 12.69 -28.56 -3.16
C VAL A 407 13.26 -29.84 -2.56
N GLY A 408 13.26 -29.99 -1.24
CA GLY A 408 13.66 -31.23 -0.58
C GLY A 408 12.82 -32.44 -1.01
N GLU A 409 11.50 -32.28 -1.12
CA GLU A 409 10.62 -33.35 -1.63
C GLU A 409 10.90 -33.67 -3.11
N LEU A 410 11.09 -32.65 -3.96
CA LEU A 410 11.41 -32.84 -5.38
C LEU A 410 12.73 -33.61 -5.57
N LEU A 411 13.78 -33.21 -4.85
CA LEU A 411 15.10 -33.86 -4.92
C LEU A 411 15.04 -35.31 -4.43
N LYS A 412 14.32 -35.56 -3.33
CA LYS A 412 14.14 -36.90 -2.77
C LYS A 412 13.40 -37.83 -3.72
N VAL A 413 12.28 -37.37 -4.29
CA VAL A 413 11.48 -38.17 -5.22
C VAL A 413 12.23 -38.41 -6.53
N ALA A 414 13.01 -37.45 -7.01
CA ALA A 414 13.87 -37.60 -8.18
C ALA A 414 15.09 -38.51 -7.95
N GLY A 415 15.33 -38.94 -6.71
CA GLY A 415 16.48 -39.77 -6.33
C GLY A 415 17.82 -39.03 -6.37
N VAL A 416 17.80 -37.70 -6.21
CA VAL A 416 18.99 -36.84 -6.25
C VAL A 416 19.60 -36.66 -4.86
N GLU A 417 18.81 -36.25 -3.88
CA GLU A 417 19.23 -36.07 -2.49
C GLU A 417 18.07 -36.46 -1.56
N ALA A 418 18.35 -37.31 -0.57
CA ALA A 418 17.32 -37.87 0.30
C ALA A 418 16.95 -36.94 1.46
N ASP A 419 17.90 -36.14 1.96
CA ASP A 419 17.73 -35.24 3.10
C ASP A 419 18.38 -33.88 2.85
N TYR A 420 17.79 -33.11 1.93
CA TYR A 420 18.25 -31.78 1.55
C TYR A 420 18.36 -30.82 2.74
N ALA A 421 17.45 -30.91 3.72
CA ALA A 421 17.44 -30.03 4.89
C ALA A 421 18.65 -30.26 5.81
N ALA A 422 19.26 -31.45 5.78
CA ALA A 422 20.46 -31.75 6.57
C ALA A 422 21.75 -31.18 5.97
N LEU A 423 21.74 -30.74 4.71
CA LEU A 423 22.90 -30.13 4.05
C LEU A 423 23.21 -28.75 4.64
N ASP A 424 24.49 -28.42 4.72
CA ASP A 424 24.94 -27.05 4.96
C ASP A 424 24.76 -26.16 3.72
N GLU A 425 24.91 -24.84 3.90
CA GLU A 425 24.64 -23.87 2.83
C GLU A 425 25.52 -24.06 1.59
N GLU A 426 26.81 -24.38 1.76
CA GLU A 426 27.71 -24.61 0.63
C GLU A 426 27.30 -25.83 -0.19
N ALA A 427 26.93 -26.92 0.48
CA ALA A 427 26.43 -28.13 -0.17
C ALA A 427 25.08 -27.90 -0.87
N ARG A 428 24.16 -27.13 -0.25
CA ARG A 428 22.89 -26.73 -0.88
C ARG A 428 23.13 -25.93 -2.14
N ILE A 429 23.96 -24.88 -2.09
CA ILE A 429 24.32 -24.07 -3.26
C ILE A 429 24.90 -24.95 -4.36
N ALA A 430 25.89 -25.81 -4.05
CA ALA A 430 26.52 -26.67 -5.04
C ALA A 430 25.51 -27.60 -5.72
N LEU A 431 24.62 -28.22 -4.94
CA LEU A 431 23.58 -29.12 -5.44
C LEU A 431 22.57 -28.38 -6.33
N LEU A 432 22.02 -27.26 -5.84
CA LEU A 432 21.03 -26.49 -6.59
C LEU A 432 21.60 -25.98 -7.92
N ARG A 433 22.85 -25.52 -7.92
CA ARG A 433 23.53 -25.08 -9.15
C ARG A 433 23.74 -26.23 -10.13
N HIS A 434 24.08 -27.42 -9.64
CA HIS A 434 24.18 -28.61 -10.48
C HIS A 434 22.85 -28.93 -11.16
N GLU A 435 21.75 -28.95 -10.40
CA GLU A 435 20.42 -29.23 -10.94
C GLU A 435 19.93 -28.11 -11.88
N LEU A 436 20.24 -26.85 -11.57
CA LEU A 436 19.90 -25.70 -12.43
C LEU A 436 20.63 -25.72 -13.76
N ALA A 437 21.81 -26.33 -13.86
CA ALA A 437 22.53 -26.47 -15.14
C ALA A 437 21.87 -27.52 -16.07
N SER A 438 21.09 -28.44 -15.53
CA SER A 438 20.40 -29.48 -16.29
C SER A 438 19.05 -28.99 -16.84
N PRO A 439 18.71 -29.23 -18.12
CA PRO A 439 17.39 -28.92 -18.66
C PRO A 439 16.29 -29.91 -18.23
N ARG A 440 16.66 -31.03 -17.58
CA ARG A 440 15.72 -32.06 -17.12
C ARG A 440 14.91 -31.54 -15.91
N PRO A 441 13.57 -31.55 -15.95
CA PRO A 441 12.75 -31.30 -14.76
C PRO A 441 12.95 -32.36 -13.68
N LEU A 442 12.83 -31.98 -12.41
CA LEU A 442 12.81 -32.89 -11.26
C LEU A 442 11.42 -33.49 -11.02
N THR A 443 10.37 -32.77 -11.41
CA THR A 443 8.99 -33.21 -11.30
C THR A 443 8.71 -34.42 -12.21
N SER A 444 7.99 -35.40 -11.68
CA SER A 444 7.50 -36.56 -12.44
C SER A 444 5.98 -36.63 -12.36
N PRO A 445 5.25 -36.66 -13.49
CA PRO A 445 3.79 -36.81 -13.48
C PRO A 445 3.34 -38.20 -12.99
N TYR A 446 4.27 -39.12 -12.76
CA TYR A 446 4.01 -40.49 -12.30
C TYR A 446 4.36 -40.70 -10.83
N ALA A 447 4.78 -39.66 -10.11
CA ALA A 447 5.10 -39.71 -8.69
C ALA A 447 4.03 -39.02 -7.85
N ASP A 448 3.91 -39.46 -6.59
CA ASP A 448 3.07 -38.81 -5.60
C ASP A 448 3.88 -37.77 -4.81
N TYR A 449 3.31 -36.57 -4.72
CA TYR A 449 3.83 -35.46 -3.93
C TYR A 449 2.79 -35.01 -2.89
N SER A 450 3.27 -34.35 -1.84
CA SER A 450 2.41 -33.67 -0.86
C SER A 450 1.51 -32.60 -1.50
N ASP A 451 0.41 -32.26 -0.83
CA ASP A 451 -0.50 -31.20 -1.29
C ASP A 451 0.19 -29.83 -1.35
N GLU A 452 1.16 -29.57 -0.47
CA GLU A 452 1.99 -28.35 -0.48
C GLU A 452 2.81 -28.27 -1.78
N THR A 453 3.58 -29.32 -2.10
CA THR A 453 4.39 -29.37 -3.34
C THR A 453 3.53 -29.30 -4.59
N LYS A 454 2.42 -30.04 -4.65
CA LYS A 454 1.46 -29.95 -5.77
C LYS A 454 0.94 -28.53 -5.94
N GLY A 455 0.59 -27.87 -4.85
CA GLY A 455 0.05 -26.50 -4.85
C GLY A 455 1.06 -25.43 -5.25
N GLU A 456 2.35 -25.61 -4.92
CA GLU A 456 3.41 -24.69 -5.31
C GLU A 456 3.82 -24.87 -6.78
N ILE A 457 3.99 -26.11 -7.26
CA ILE A 457 4.29 -26.39 -8.67
C ILE A 457 3.14 -25.96 -9.60
N ALA A 458 1.89 -26.19 -9.19
CA ALA A 458 0.73 -25.70 -9.93
C ALA A 458 0.76 -24.17 -10.13
N ILE A 459 1.32 -23.43 -9.18
CA ILE A 459 1.46 -21.98 -9.31
C ILE A 459 2.58 -21.57 -10.26
N MET A 460 3.70 -22.30 -10.29
CA MET A 460 4.75 -22.04 -11.27
C MET A 460 4.22 -22.21 -12.69
N HIS A 461 3.42 -23.25 -12.92
CA HIS A 461 2.73 -23.43 -14.21
C HIS A 461 1.72 -22.32 -14.51
N ALA A 462 0.92 -21.88 -13.54
CA ALA A 462 0.01 -20.75 -13.73
C ALA A 462 0.76 -19.45 -14.10
N ALA A 463 1.95 -19.21 -13.53
CA ALA A 463 2.79 -18.09 -13.90
C ALA A 463 3.36 -18.21 -15.32
N ALA A 464 3.74 -19.42 -15.75
CA ALA A 464 4.17 -19.69 -17.12
C ALA A 464 3.03 -19.48 -18.13
N GLU A 465 1.83 -19.96 -17.83
CA GLU A 465 0.62 -19.70 -18.61
C GLU A 465 0.34 -18.19 -18.71
N ALA A 466 0.53 -17.44 -17.61
CA ALA A 466 0.34 -16.00 -17.59
C ALA A 466 1.31 -15.28 -18.53
N HIS A 467 2.58 -15.69 -18.59
CA HIS A 467 3.58 -15.12 -19.52
C HIS A 467 3.17 -15.33 -20.98
N VAL A 468 2.62 -16.50 -21.32
CA VAL A 468 2.14 -16.82 -22.68
C VAL A 468 0.91 -15.99 -23.02
N ARG A 469 -0.06 -15.85 -22.10
CA ARG A 469 -1.36 -15.21 -22.37
C ARG A 469 -1.33 -13.69 -22.30
N PHE A 470 -0.68 -13.14 -21.27
CA PHE A 470 -0.74 -11.70 -20.96
C PHE A 470 0.59 -10.97 -21.21
N GLY A 471 1.63 -11.73 -21.57
CA GLY A 471 3.00 -11.25 -21.73
C GLY A 471 3.81 -11.28 -20.42
N ARG A 472 5.13 -11.22 -20.56
CA ARG A 472 6.09 -11.35 -19.44
C ARG A 472 5.95 -10.27 -18.36
N ALA A 473 5.37 -9.10 -18.69
CA ALA A 473 5.16 -8.01 -17.73
C ALA A 473 4.05 -8.31 -16.70
N ALA A 474 3.22 -9.33 -16.94
CA ALA A 474 2.16 -9.72 -16.03
C ALA A 474 2.70 -10.18 -14.66
N ILE A 475 3.84 -10.88 -14.65
CA ILE A 475 4.51 -11.33 -13.43
C ILE A 475 6.02 -11.21 -13.66
N THR A 476 6.68 -10.31 -12.93
CA THR A 476 8.12 -10.10 -13.07
C THR A 476 8.92 -10.45 -11.82
N GLN A 477 8.27 -10.55 -10.66
CA GLN A 477 8.93 -10.79 -9.37
C GLN A 477 8.34 -11.98 -8.62
N TYR A 478 9.23 -12.69 -7.94
CA TYR A 478 8.93 -13.66 -6.91
C TYR A 478 9.65 -13.24 -5.63
N VAL A 479 8.90 -12.72 -4.66
CA VAL A 479 9.39 -12.30 -3.35
C VAL A 479 9.54 -13.50 -2.42
N VAL A 480 10.74 -13.67 -1.87
CA VAL A 480 11.12 -14.74 -0.93
C VAL A 480 11.09 -14.17 0.48
N SER A 481 10.00 -14.42 1.21
CA SER A 481 9.82 -13.96 2.58
C SER A 481 10.72 -14.74 3.54
N MET A 482 11.27 -14.08 4.56
CA MET A 482 12.28 -14.66 5.46
C MET A 482 13.49 -15.23 4.70
N ALA A 483 14.02 -14.47 3.74
CA ALA A 483 15.25 -14.86 3.05
C ALA A 483 16.46 -14.67 3.99
N GLN A 484 17.26 -15.72 4.18
CA GLN A 484 18.39 -15.75 5.12
C GLN A 484 19.69 -16.24 4.46
N SER A 485 19.63 -16.76 3.23
CA SER A 485 20.74 -17.42 2.57
C SER A 485 20.66 -17.30 1.03
N VAL A 486 21.69 -17.79 0.34
CA VAL A 486 21.75 -17.81 -1.13
C VAL A 486 20.90 -18.96 -1.67
N SER A 487 20.87 -20.10 -0.97
CA SER A 487 20.05 -21.26 -1.34
C SER A 487 18.56 -20.92 -1.42
N ASP A 488 18.03 -20.07 -0.52
CA ASP A 488 16.64 -19.59 -0.57
C ASP A 488 16.24 -19.01 -1.94
N LEU A 489 17.17 -18.30 -2.61
CA LEU A 489 16.93 -17.73 -3.95
C LEU A 489 17.09 -18.76 -5.07
N LEU A 490 18.05 -19.67 -4.92
CA LEU A 490 18.29 -20.76 -5.88
C LEU A 490 17.15 -21.78 -5.89
N GLU A 491 16.53 -22.05 -4.73
CA GLU A 491 15.34 -22.89 -4.61
C GLU A 491 14.18 -22.36 -5.46
N VAL A 492 13.95 -21.05 -5.44
CA VAL A 492 12.96 -20.42 -6.33
C VAL A 492 13.34 -20.59 -7.80
N HIS A 493 14.61 -20.39 -8.17
CA HIS A 493 15.06 -20.65 -9.54
C HIS A 493 14.82 -22.11 -9.97
N LEU A 494 15.03 -23.07 -9.06
CA LEU A 494 14.79 -24.48 -9.33
C LEU A 494 13.29 -24.74 -9.57
N MET A 495 12.42 -24.19 -8.72
CA MET A 495 10.96 -24.28 -8.92
C MET A 495 10.50 -23.60 -10.22
N LEU A 496 11.10 -22.46 -10.59
CA LEU A 496 10.82 -21.79 -11.87
C LEU A 496 11.28 -22.63 -13.07
N LYS A 497 12.36 -23.41 -12.94
CA LYS A 497 12.84 -24.34 -13.97
C LYS A 497 11.79 -25.40 -14.31
N GLU A 498 11.09 -25.92 -13.30
CA GLU A 498 10.03 -26.93 -13.48
C GLU A 498 8.87 -26.43 -14.37
N ALA A 499 8.66 -25.11 -14.46
CA ALA A 499 7.66 -24.51 -15.33
C ALA A 499 8.23 -23.84 -16.60
N GLY A 500 9.54 -24.00 -16.88
CA GLY A 500 10.22 -23.36 -18.01
C GLY A 500 10.40 -21.84 -17.86
N LEU A 501 10.25 -21.31 -16.65
CA LEU A 501 10.47 -19.89 -16.31
C LEU A 501 11.92 -19.62 -15.94
N TYR A 502 12.70 -20.66 -15.60
CA TYR A 502 14.15 -20.65 -15.64
C TYR A 502 14.61 -21.58 -16.78
N VAL A 503 15.54 -21.11 -17.60
CA VAL A 503 16.09 -21.83 -18.75
C VAL A 503 17.60 -21.93 -18.59
N PRO A 504 18.16 -23.15 -18.45
CA PRO A 504 19.60 -23.36 -18.38
C PRO A 504 20.30 -23.00 -19.69
N GLY A 505 21.61 -22.72 -19.60
CA GLY A 505 22.48 -22.50 -20.74
C GLY A 505 23.53 -21.44 -20.47
N GLU A 506 24.25 -21.04 -21.52
CA GLU A 506 25.24 -19.98 -21.49
C GLU A 506 24.85 -18.88 -22.50
N PRO A 507 24.19 -17.79 -22.07
CA PRO A 507 23.80 -17.46 -20.69
C PRO A 507 22.47 -18.11 -20.26
N ALA A 508 22.38 -18.47 -18.98
CA ALA A 508 21.14 -18.89 -18.33
C ALA A 508 20.14 -17.72 -18.32
N LYS A 509 18.85 -18.04 -18.31
CA LYS A 509 17.77 -17.04 -18.32
C LYS A 509 16.75 -17.37 -17.26
N ALA A 510 16.41 -16.39 -16.43
CA ALA A 510 15.22 -16.43 -15.60
C ALA A 510 14.21 -15.40 -16.11
N HIS A 511 12.96 -15.78 -16.27
CA HIS A 511 11.89 -14.90 -16.73
C HIS A 511 11.17 -14.18 -15.58
N ILE A 512 11.28 -14.71 -14.36
CA ILE A 512 10.83 -14.08 -13.11
C ILE A 512 12.06 -13.86 -12.23
N MET A 513 12.14 -12.71 -11.57
CA MET A 513 13.24 -12.37 -10.67
C MET A 513 12.96 -12.92 -9.27
N ALA A 514 13.88 -13.72 -8.73
CA ALA A 514 13.90 -14.01 -7.30
C ALA A 514 14.32 -12.74 -6.54
N VAL A 515 13.49 -12.30 -5.61
CA VAL A 515 13.65 -11.07 -4.83
C VAL A 515 13.73 -11.46 -3.36
N PRO A 516 14.90 -11.36 -2.69
CA PRO A 516 14.98 -11.62 -1.26
C PRO A 516 14.22 -10.54 -0.50
N LEU A 517 13.44 -10.94 0.50
CA LEU A 517 12.85 -10.06 1.50
C LEU A 517 13.57 -10.27 2.84
N PHE A 518 14.40 -9.31 3.22
CA PHE A 518 15.08 -9.27 4.51
C PHE A 518 14.17 -8.58 5.53
N GLU A 519 13.70 -9.34 6.54
CA GLU A 519 12.62 -8.92 7.45
C GLU A 519 13.08 -8.66 8.89
N THR A 520 14.10 -9.36 9.39
CA THR A 520 14.62 -9.18 10.75
C THR A 520 15.87 -8.29 10.77
N VAL A 521 16.27 -7.85 11.96
CA VAL A 521 17.50 -7.05 12.11
C VAL A 521 18.72 -7.84 11.64
N SER A 522 18.83 -9.12 12.02
CA SER A 522 19.95 -9.97 11.60
C SER A 522 19.97 -10.21 10.08
N ASP A 523 18.81 -10.37 9.46
CA ASP A 523 18.74 -10.58 8.01
C ASP A 523 19.20 -9.31 7.25
N LEU A 524 18.83 -8.12 7.74
CA LEU A 524 19.28 -6.84 7.16
C LEU A 524 20.80 -6.64 7.30
N GLU A 525 21.38 -7.07 8.42
CA GLU A 525 22.84 -7.03 8.63
C GLU A 525 23.57 -8.04 7.72
N ALA A 526 22.98 -9.21 7.45
CA ALA A 526 23.55 -10.24 6.57
C ALA A 526 23.33 -9.97 5.07
N ALA A 527 22.37 -9.10 4.72
CA ALA A 527 21.95 -8.84 3.35
C ALA A 527 23.10 -8.50 2.36
N PRO A 528 24.10 -7.66 2.70
CA PRO A 528 25.21 -7.35 1.79
C PRO A 528 26.03 -8.59 1.41
N ASP A 529 26.29 -9.48 2.37
CA ASP A 529 27.10 -10.68 2.14
C ASP A 529 26.34 -11.71 1.31
N ILE A 530 25.05 -11.91 1.60
CA ILE A 530 24.16 -12.76 0.81
C ILE A 530 24.09 -12.26 -0.64
N MET A 531 23.88 -10.97 -0.85
CA MET A 531 23.79 -10.40 -2.19
C MET A 531 25.12 -10.44 -2.94
N ARG A 532 26.25 -10.28 -2.24
CA ARG A 532 27.59 -10.42 -2.84
C ARG A 532 27.82 -11.86 -3.31
N ALA A 533 27.48 -12.85 -2.49
CA ALA A 533 27.57 -14.25 -2.85
C ALA A 533 26.62 -14.61 -4.00
N TRP A 534 25.40 -14.06 -4.01
CA TRP A 534 24.44 -14.21 -5.10
C TRP A 534 25.00 -13.72 -6.44
N PHE A 535 25.55 -12.50 -6.49
CA PHE A 535 26.14 -11.94 -7.71
C PHE A 535 27.45 -12.63 -8.15
N ALA A 536 28.15 -13.30 -7.23
CA ALA A 536 29.35 -14.07 -7.55
C ALA A 536 29.05 -15.34 -8.36
N LEU A 537 27.81 -15.83 -8.35
CA LEU A 537 27.41 -16.99 -9.16
C LEU A 537 27.35 -16.61 -10.65
N PRO A 538 28.11 -17.29 -11.56
CA PRO A 538 28.19 -16.93 -12.98
C PRO A 538 26.84 -16.84 -13.70
N GLU A 539 25.95 -17.80 -13.46
CA GLU A 539 24.60 -17.83 -14.02
C GLU A 539 23.75 -16.63 -13.56
N ILE A 540 23.92 -16.22 -12.30
CA ILE A 540 23.22 -15.07 -11.74
C ILE A 540 23.80 -13.76 -12.26
N ALA A 541 25.13 -13.63 -12.33
CA ALA A 541 25.78 -12.48 -12.91
C ALA A 541 25.29 -12.22 -14.35
N ALA A 542 25.15 -13.29 -15.16
CA ALA A 542 24.61 -13.18 -16.51
C ALA A 542 23.13 -12.74 -16.52
N ILE A 543 22.30 -13.35 -15.67
CA ILE A 543 20.87 -13.00 -15.54
C ILE A 543 20.71 -11.53 -15.12
N SER A 544 21.40 -11.11 -14.05
CA SER A 544 21.30 -9.75 -13.49
C SER A 544 21.82 -8.69 -14.47
N LYS A 545 22.93 -8.94 -15.18
CA LYS A 545 23.43 -8.04 -16.23
C LYS A 545 22.45 -7.90 -17.40
N SER A 546 21.81 -9.00 -17.81
CA SER A 546 20.81 -8.95 -18.89
C SER A 546 19.58 -8.11 -18.51
N ARG A 547 19.19 -8.16 -17.22
CA ARG A 547 18.08 -7.37 -16.67
C ARG A 547 18.48 -5.92 -16.35
N ARG A 548 19.79 -5.66 -16.15
CA ARG A 548 20.42 -4.41 -15.72
C ARG A 548 20.13 -3.98 -14.28
N PHE A 549 19.21 -4.63 -13.58
CA PHE A 549 18.91 -4.37 -12.18
C PHE A 549 18.57 -5.65 -11.44
N GLN A 550 18.70 -5.61 -10.11
CA GLN A 550 18.21 -6.63 -9.19
C GLN A 550 17.40 -5.94 -8.10
N GLU A 551 16.28 -6.55 -7.74
CA GLU A 551 15.42 -6.05 -6.67
C GLU A 551 15.75 -6.75 -5.35
N VAL A 552 15.74 -5.97 -4.27
CA VAL A 552 15.77 -6.45 -2.88
C VAL A 552 14.60 -5.83 -2.15
N MET A 553 13.81 -6.64 -1.45
CA MET A 553 12.72 -6.15 -0.63
C MET A 553 13.18 -5.99 0.82
N ILE A 554 12.76 -4.90 1.46
CA ILE A 554 13.08 -4.62 2.87
C ILE A 554 11.80 -4.53 3.71
N GLY A 555 11.76 -5.29 4.81
CA GLY A 555 10.59 -5.42 5.68
C GLY A 555 10.66 -4.54 6.93
N TYR A 556 9.73 -3.59 7.08
CA TYR A 556 9.72 -2.67 8.23
C TYR A 556 9.00 -3.25 9.46
N SER A 557 7.82 -3.83 9.24
CA SER A 557 6.91 -4.18 10.35
C SER A 557 7.44 -5.32 11.22
N ASP A 558 8.03 -6.35 10.60
CA ASP A 558 8.61 -7.48 11.32
C ASP A 558 9.91 -7.08 12.04
N SER A 559 10.78 -6.28 11.41
CA SER A 559 11.93 -5.65 12.06
C SER A 559 11.54 -4.78 13.26
N ASN A 560 10.43 -4.05 13.19
CA ASN A 560 9.94 -3.25 14.32
C ASN A 560 9.42 -4.14 15.47
N LYS A 561 8.71 -5.23 15.16
CA LYS A 561 8.29 -6.21 16.17
C LYS A 561 9.50 -6.88 16.85
N ASP A 562 10.59 -7.06 16.12
CA ASP A 562 11.82 -7.67 16.61
C ASP A 562 12.65 -6.68 17.47
N GLY A 563 12.94 -5.48 16.94
CA GLY A 563 13.91 -4.56 17.53
C GLY A 563 13.40 -3.19 18.01
N GLY A 564 12.11 -2.90 17.84
CA GLY A 564 11.50 -1.62 18.16
C GLY A 564 11.66 -0.55 17.07
N TYR A 565 10.99 0.58 17.25
CA TYR A 565 10.79 1.60 16.22
C TYR A 565 12.08 2.24 15.69
N LEU A 566 12.93 2.76 16.59
CA LEU A 566 14.15 3.46 16.20
C LEU A 566 15.17 2.52 15.58
N THR A 567 15.38 1.35 16.20
CA THR A 567 16.32 0.34 15.72
C THR A 567 15.95 -0.18 14.35
N SER A 568 14.68 -0.54 14.14
CA SER A 568 14.22 -1.02 12.83
C SER A 568 14.41 0.05 11.75
N THR A 569 14.05 1.31 12.03
CA THR A 569 14.24 2.41 11.08
C THR A 569 15.72 2.63 10.75
N TRP A 570 16.60 2.59 11.75
CA TRP A 570 18.04 2.76 11.56
C TRP A 570 18.67 1.60 10.79
N GLN A 571 18.35 0.37 11.15
CA GLN A 571 18.89 -0.83 10.50
C GLN A 571 18.44 -0.95 9.05
N LEU A 572 17.23 -0.50 8.72
CA LEU A 572 16.79 -0.42 7.32
C LEU A 572 17.60 0.60 6.51
N SER A 573 17.89 1.77 7.10
CA SER A 573 18.75 2.78 6.48
C SER A 573 20.18 2.24 6.27
N ARG A 574 20.75 1.64 7.31
CA ARG A 574 22.10 1.05 7.27
C ARG A 574 22.20 -0.11 6.29
N GLY A 575 21.28 -1.08 6.34
CA GLY A 575 21.23 -2.22 5.43
C GLY A 575 21.09 -1.77 3.97
N SER A 576 20.21 -0.80 3.70
CA SER A 576 20.04 -0.21 2.36
C SER A 576 21.31 0.47 1.86
N THR A 577 22.00 1.21 2.74
CA THR A 577 23.28 1.86 2.42
C THR A 577 24.39 0.84 2.16
N ALA A 578 24.43 -0.23 2.95
CA ALA A 578 25.43 -1.29 2.85
C ALA A 578 25.30 -2.14 1.57
N LEU A 579 24.11 -2.17 0.95
CA LEU A 579 23.91 -2.82 -0.34
C LEU A 579 24.51 -2.03 -1.52
N LEU A 580 24.66 -0.70 -1.42
CA LEU A 580 25.18 0.15 -2.50
C LEU A 580 26.52 -0.33 -3.08
N PRO A 581 27.59 -0.55 -2.28
CA PRO A 581 28.86 -1.02 -2.83
C PRO A 581 28.74 -2.41 -3.48
N VAL A 582 27.89 -3.29 -2.95
CA VAL A 582 27.67 -4.65 -3.49
C VAL A 582 27.08 -4.59 -4.91
N PHE A 583 26.08 -3.73 -5.12
CA PHE A 583 25.46 -3.52 -6.43
C PHE A 583 26.40 -2.81 -7.41
N ALA A 584 27.18 -1.84 -6.92
CA ALA A 584 28.19 -1.15 -7.72
C ALA A 584 29.30 -2.11 -8.20
N GLU A 585 29.81 -2.98 -7.31
CA GLU A 585 30.79 -4.04 -7.64
C GLU A 585 30.24 -5.01 -8.70
N ALA A 586 28.96 -5.36 -8.64
CA ALA A 586 28.30 -6.23 -9.60
C ALA A 586 28.02 -5.55 -10.96
N GLY A 587 28.03 -4.21 -11.02
CA GLY A 587 27.62 -3.43 -12.19
C GLY A 587 26.14 -3.57 -12.53
N VAL A 588 25.29 -3.71 -11.50
CA VAL A 588 23.85 -3.93 -11.60
C VAL A 588 23.12 -2.81 -10.86
N GLY A 589 22.09 -2.22 -11.47
CA GLY A 589 21.27 -1.20 -10.82
C GLY A 589 20.51 -1.76 -9.61
N MET A 590 20.46 -0.98 -8.53
CA MET A 590 19.72 -1.37 -7.33
C MET A 590 18.27 -0.93 -7.44
N GLN A 591 17.35 -1.81 -7.01
CA GLN A 591 15.95 -1.47 -6.85
C GLN A 591 15.48 -1.94 -5.48
N LEU A 592 15.09 -1.00 -4.62
CA LEU A 592 14.52 -1.34 -3.32
C LEU A 592 13.00 -1.43 -3.41
N PHE A 593 12.46 -2.53 -2.90
CA PHE A 593 11.04 -2.70 -2.68
C PHE A 593 10.72 -2.53 -1.19
N HIS A 594 10.07 -1.42 -0.88
CA HIS A 594 9.70 -1.06 0.48
C HIS A 594 8.43 -1.79 0.92
N GLY A 595 8.58 -2.65 1.93
CA GLY A 595 7.49 -3.41 2.53
C GLY A 595 6.52 -2.60 3.38
N ARG A 596 5.50 -3.29 3.90
CA ARG A 596 4.51 -2.71 4.82
C ARG A 596 5.17 -2.15 6.07
N GLY A 597 4.72 -0.98 6.51
CA GLY A 597 5.04 -0.47 7.83
C GLY A 597 6.24 0.48 7.95
N GLY A 598 6.77 0.99 6.84
CA GLY A 598 7.74 2.07 6.88
C GLY A 598 7.08 3.45 6.90
N ALA A 599 7.85 4.50 7.23
CA ALA A 599 7.47 5.90 7.03
C ALA A 599 6.85 6.15 5.65
N VAL A 600 7.35 5.44 4.63
CA VAL A 600 6.93 5.51 3.22
C VAL A 600 5.54 4.86 2.97
N GLY A 601 5.19 3.81 3.72
CA GLY A 601 4.02 2.95 3.45
C GLY A 601 2.82 3.15 4.38
N ARG A 602 3.00 3.76 5.55
CA ARG A 602 1.96 3.85 6.60
C ARG A 602 0.95 4.99 6.43
N GLY A 603 1.07 5.83 5.40
CA GLY A 603 0.09 6.89 5.11
C GLY A 603 -0.13 7.91 6.24
N GLY A 604 0.77 7.93 7.22
CA GLY A 604 0.74 8.84 8.37
C GLY A 604 1.57 10.09 8.21
N GLY A 605 2.72 9.92 7.56
CA GLY A 605 3.54 11.00 7.08
C GLY A 605 3.41 11.13 5.57
N SER A 606 3.99 12.22 5.07
CA SER A 606 4.15 12.46 3.64
C SER A 606 4.95 11.33 2.98
N ALA A 607 4.37 10.66 1.98
CA ALA A 607 5.11 9.72 1.12
C ALA A 607 6.27 10.44 0.40
N TYR A 608 6.10 11.72 0.09
CA TYR A 608 7.13 12.56 -0.51
C TYR A 608 8.33 12.72 0.44
N ALA A 609 8.10 13.13 1.69
CA ALA A 609 9.16 13.28 2.68
C ALA A 609 9.87 11.95 2.98
N ALA A 610 9.12 10.85 3.04
CA ALA A 610 9.68 9.53 3.34
C ALA A 610 10.56 8.98 2.19
N ILE A 611 10.23 9.30 0.93
CA ILE A 611 11.08 8.98 -0.22
C ILE A 611 12.33 9.87 -0.22
N GLN A 612 12.21 11.16 0.08
CA GLN A 612 13.37 12.06 0.20
C GLN A 612 14.31 11.69 1.35
N ALA A 613 13.80 11.06 2.41
CA ALA A 613 14.59 10.59 3.54
C ALA A 613 15.34 9.27 3.27
N GLN A 614 15.16 8.64 2.09
CA GLN A 614 15.91 7.44 1.75
C GLN A 614 17.42 7.73 1.67
N PRO A 615 18.30 6.78 2.03
CA PRO A 615 19.73 7.01 1.97
C PRO A 615 20.18 7.40 0.56
N PRO A 616 21.12 8.35 0.42
CA PRO A 616 21.57 8.81 -0.89
C PRO A 616 22.04 7.65 -1.78
N GLY A 617 21.66 7.71 -3.05
CA GLY A 617 22.04 6.69 -4.04
C GLY A 617 21.24 5.39 -3.97
N THR A 618 20.28 5.23 -3.06
CA THR A 618 19.45 4.00 -2.97
C THR A 618 18.24 3.99 -3.88
N VAL A 619 17.74 5.17 -4.29
CA VAL A 619 16.54 5.32 -5.12
C VAL A 619 16.86 5.15 -6.60
N GLN A 620 17.82 5.91 -7.15
CA GLN A 620 18.29 5.78 -8.55
C GLN A 620 17.16 5.72 -9.60
N GLY A 621 16.07 6.46 -9.40
CA GLY A 621 14.88 6.45 -10.26
C GLY A 621 14.02 5.18 -10.14
N ARG A 622 14.37 4.23 -9.29
CA ARG A 622 13.76 2.90 -9.16
C ARG A 622 13.32 2.61 -7.73
N ILE A 623 12.03 2.80 -7.46
CA ILE A 623 11.42 2.55 -6.15
C ILE A 623 10.10 1.80 -6.29
N ARG A 624 9.90 0.79 -5.45
CA ARG A 624 8.60 0.11 -5.31
C ARG A 624 8.13 0.24 -3.88
N ILE A 625 6.86 0.54 -3.69
CA ILE A 625 6.29 0.82 -2.37
C ILE A 625 5.03 -0.01 -2.21
N THR A 626 4.97 -0.75 -1.10
CA THR A 626 3.77 -1.49 -0.73
C THR A 626 2.69 -0.52 -0.25
N GLU A 627 1.61 -0.38 -1.01
CA GLU A 627 0.44 0.41 -0.61
C GLU A 627 -0.47 -0.46 0.25
N GLN A 628 -0.52 -0.13 1.53
CA GLN A 628 -1.33 -0.83 2.52
C GLN A 628 -2.81 -0.56 2.28
N GLY A 629 -3.65 -1.60 2.41
CA GLY A 629 -5.07 -1.48 2.14
C GLY A 629 -5.75 -0.35 2.92
N GLU A 630 -5.40 -0.16 4.20
CA GLU A 630 -5.95 0.88 5.07
C GLU A 630 -5.71 2.30 4.56
N VAL A 631 -4.68 2.48 3.73
CA VAL A 631 -4.32 3.76 3.13
C VAL A 631 -4.86 3.89 1.71
N ILE A 632 -5.13 2.79 0.99
CA ILE A 632 -5.62 2.82 -0.40
C ILE A 632 -6.87 3.69 -0.53
N ALA A 633 -7.82 3.57 0.40
CA ALA A 633 -9.06 4.34 0.34
C ALA A 633 -8.86 5.85 0.55
N ALA A 634 -7.78 6.27 1.22
CA ALA A 634 -7.43 7.67 1.43
C ALA A 634 -6.59 8.22 0.26
N LYS A 635 -5.54 7.48 -0.14
CA LYS A 635 -4.64 7.88 -1.25
C LYS A 635 -5.26 7.75 -2.64
N TYR A 636 -6.09 6.73 -2.83
CA TYR A 636 -6.64 6.34 -4.14
C TYR A 636 -8.16 6.22 -4.12
N GLY A 637 -8.84 6.86 -3.15
CA GLY A 637 -10.30 6.86 -3.07
C GLY A 637 -10.99 7.60 -4.21
N THR A 638 -10.32 8.61 -4.79
CA THR A 638 -10.81 9.41 -5.92
C THR A 638 -9.68 9.65 -6.92
N VAL A 639 -10.04 9.97 -8.17
CA VAL A 639 -9.06 10.34 -9.21
C VAL A 639 -8.21 11.54 -8.79
N ALA A 640 -8.78 12.53 -8.11
CA ALA A 640 -8.06 13.71 -7.65
C ALA A 640 -7.00 13.35 -6.59
N SER A 641 -7.39 12.64 -5.52
CA SER A 641 -6.46 12.19 -4.47
C SER A 641 -5.36 11.30 -5.05
N ALA A 642 -5.71 10.38 -5.96
CA ALA A 642 -4.74 9.54 -6.61
C ALA A 642 -3.72 10.34 -7.43
N LYS A 643 -4.15 11.35 -8.18
CA LYS A 643 -3.23 12.20 -8.94
C LYS A 643 -2.22 12.89 -8.04
N THR A 644 -2.69 13.51 -6.95
CA THR A 644 -1.82 14.18 -5.97
C THR A 644 -0.79 13.21 -5.39
N ASN A 645 -1.22 12.02 -4.94
CA ASN A 645 -0.31 11.05 -4.34
C ASN A 645 0.71 10.48 -5.34
N LEU A 646 0.28 10.16 -6.56
CA LEU A 646 1.16 9.63 -7.60
C LEU A 646 2.17 10.67 -8.10
N GLU A 647 1.74 11.94 -8.13
CA GLU A 647 2.59 13.08 -8.47
C GLU A 647 3.63 13.35 -7.38
N ALA A 648 3.25 13.28 -6.10
CA ALA A 648 4.16 13.35 -4.97
C ALA A 648 5.20 12.20 -4.96
N MET A 649 4.79 10.97 -5.29
CA MET A 649 5.74 9.86 -5.43
C MET A 649 6.72 10.09 -6.59
N ALA A 650 6.24 10.60 -7.72
CA ALA A 650 7.07 10.87 -8.89
C ALA A 650 8.10 11.98 -8.62
N SER A 651 7.67 13.10 -8.08
CA SER A 651 8.52 14.25 -7.75
C SER A 651 9.56 13.90 -6.68
N ALA A 652 9.16 13.21 -5.61
CA ALA A 652 10.09 12.79 -4.57
C ALA A 652 11.16 11.83 -5.09
N THR A 653 10.79 10.90 -5.98
CA THR A 653 11.74 9.95 -6.58
C THR A 653 12.76 10.69 -7.45
N LEU A 654 12.33 11.67 -8.24
CA LEU A 654 13.23 12.50 -9.05
C LEU A 654 14.24 13.25 -8.16
N LEU A 655 13.74 13.93 -7.13
CA LEU A 655 14.58 14.69 -6.21
C LEU A 655 15.55 13.79 -5.44
N ALA A 656 15.06 12.69 -4.85
CA ALA A 656 15.91 11.73 -4.12
C ALA A 656 16.98 11.06 -5.00
N SER A 657 16.80 11.07 -6.33
CA SER A 657 17.75 10.47 -7.28
C SER A 657 18.77 11.45 -7.84
N LEU A 658 18.44 12.74 -7.95
CA LEU A 658 19.23 13.73 -8.69
C LEU A 658 19.68 14.91 -7.85
N GLU A 659 19.03 15.20 -6.73
CA GLU A 659 19.39 16.33 -5.90
C GLU A 659 20.78 16.13 -5.26
N PRO A 660 21.65 17.15 -5.27
CA PRO A 660 22.94 17.08 -4.61
C PRO A 660 22.81 16.81 -3.10
N GLN A 661 23.72 16.00 -2.55
CA GLN A 661 23.75 15.77 -1.11
C GLN A 661 24.09 17.07 -0.37
N ARG A 662 23.18 17.49 0.52
CA ARG A 662 23.36 18.70 1.33
C ARG A 662 24.13 18.45 2.63
N LEU A 663 24.05 17.23 3.17
CA LEU A 663 24.76 16.85 4.38
C LEU A 663 26.21 16.50 4.04
N SER A 664 27.17 17.08 4.76
CA SER A 664 28.59 16.75 4.57
C SER A 664 28.86 15.31 5.02
N GLN A 665 29.86 14.64 4.41
CA GLN A 665 30.25 13.29 4.84
C GLN A 665 30.65 13.25 6.32
N SER A 666 31.35 14.28 6.81
CA SER A 666 31.76 14.38 8.21
C SER A 666 30.56 14.44 9.16
N ASP A 667 29.51 15.17 8.80
CA ASP A 667 28.29 15.24 9.61
C ASP A 667 27.52 13.93 9.53
N TYR A 668 27.44 13.32 8.34
CA TYR A 668 26.83 12.00 8.17
C TYR A 668 27.50 10.95 9.06
N ASP A 669 28.83 10.91 9.12
CA ASP A 669 29.57 9.95 9.95
C ASP A 669 29.32 10.19 11.45
N ARG A 670 29.37 11.45 11.90
CA ARG A 670 29.03 11.83 13.29
C ARG A 670 27.61 11.44 13.66
N PHE A 671 26.65 11.76 12.80
CA PHE A 671 25.24 11.49 13.04
C PHE A 671 24.93 9.98 13.01
N SER A 672 25.59 9.24 12.12
CA SER A 672 25.48 7.78 12.05
C SER A 672 26.02 7.10 13.31
N ALA A 673 27.17 7.54 13.83
CA ALA A 673 27.72 7.02 15.08
C ALA A 673 26.80 7.31 16.29
N ALA A 674 26.17 8.49 16.33
CA ALA A 674 25.16 8.81 17.33
C ALA A 674 23.93 7.89 17.21
N MET A 675 23.45 7.66 15.98
CA MET A 675 22.33 6.75 15.73
C MET A 675 22.65 5.29 16.09
N ASP A 676 23.87 4.81 15.91
CA ASP A 676 24.28 3.49 16.39
C ASP A 676 24.14 3.37 17.91
N ALA A 677 24.57 4.38 18.66
CA ALA A 677 24.43 4.40 20.12
C ALA A 677 22.96 4.45 20.56
N LEU A 678 22.17 5.34 19.93
CA LEU A 678 20.74 5.48 20.20
C LEU A 678 19.96 4.19 19.89
N SER A 679 20.22 3.59 18.72
CA SER A 679 19.60 2.35 18.28
C SER A 679 19.91 1.20 19.24
N ASN A 680 21.16 1.02 19.66
CA ASN A 680 21.53 -0.02 20.61
C ASN A 680 20.84 0.16 21.98
N ALA A 681 20.71 1.41 22.45
CA ALA A 681 19.99 1.70 23.69
C ALA A 681 18.47 1.43 23.56
N ALA A 682 17.86 1.86 22.45
CA ALA A 682 16.44 1.64 22.18
C ALA A 682 16.11 0.15 22.02
N PHE A 683 16.96 -0.61 21.31
CA PHE A 683 16.82 -2.05 21.15
C PHE A 683 16.79 -2.77 22.49
N ARG A 684 17.77 -2.49 23.38
CA ARG A 684 17.82 -3.08 24.72
C ARG A 684 16.59 -2.73 25.56
N ALA A 685 16.16 -1.47 25.52
CA ALA A 685 14.96 -1.05 26.25
C ALA A 685 13.71 -1.78 25.76
N TYR A 686 13.52 -1.85 24.43
CA TYR A 686 12.39 -2.53 23.80
C TYR A 686 12.37 -4.03 24.12
N ARG A 687 13.49 -4.72 23.89
CA ARG A 687 13.68 -6.14 24.19
C ARG A 687 13.44 -6.46 25.67
N GLY A 688 13.97 -5.59 26.55
CA GLY A 688 13.80 -5.67 27.99
C GLY A 688 12.33 -5.73 28.40
N LEU A 689 11.48 -4.86 27.81
CA LEU A 689 10.04 -4.88 28.07
C LEU A 689 9.34 -6.08 27.40
N VAL A 690 9.53 -6.28 26.10
CA VAL A 690 8.67 -7.16 25.29
C VAL A 690 9.03 -8.63 25.43
N TYR A 691 10.33 -8.95 25.48
CA TYR A 691 10.83 -10.33 25.43
C TYR A 691 11.41 -10.82 26.76
N GLU A 692 11.92 -9.92 27.59
CA GLU A 692 12.64 -10.27 28.82
C GLU A 692 11.81 -10.03 30.10
N THR A 693 10.68 -9.34 30.01
CA THR A 693 9.80 -9.11 31.17
C THR A 693 8.86 -10.29 31.39
N ASP A 694 9.02 -10.96 32.53
CA ASP A 694 8.13 -12.04 32.95
C ASP A 694 6.68 -11.57 33.04
N GLY A 695 5.77 -12.32 32.41
CA GLY A 695 4.34 -12.03 32.38
C GLY A 695 3.92 -11.00 31.32
N PHE A 696 4.84 -10.42 30.53
CA PHE A 696 4.47 -9.47 29.47
C PHE A 696 3.45 -10.03 28.47
N ARG A 697 3.58 -11.31 28.11
CA ARG A 697 2.64 -12.01 27.20
C ARG A 697 1.21 -12.04 27.76
N GLN A 698 1.07 -12.33 29.06
CA GLN A 698 -0.22 -12.32 29.75
C GLN A 698 -0.79 -10.90 29.80
N PHE A 699 0.05 -9.93 30.20
CA PHE A 699 -0.32 -8.52 30.23
C PHE A 699 -0.82 -8.03 28.88
N PHE A 700 -0.09 -8.29 27.80
CA PHE A 700 -0.47 -7.90 26.44
C PHE A 700 -1.83 -8.47 26.03
N ARG A 701 -2.06 -9.76 26.29
CA ARG A 701 -3.32 -10.43 25.92
C ARG A 701 -4.52 -9.95 26.73
N GLN A 702 -4.33 -9.66 28.01
CA GLN A 702 -5.41 -9.15 28.87
C GLN A 702 -5.66 -7.64 28.64
N MET A 703 -4.63 -6.83 28.44
CA MET A 703 -4.82 -5.40 28.22
C MET A 703 -5.44 -5.08 26.85
N THR A 704 -5.09 -5.84 25.81
CA THR A 704 -5.48 -5.53 24.42
C THR A 704 -6.57 -6.46 23.89
N PRO A 705 -7.32 -6.08 22.84
CA PRO A 705 -8.35 -6.93 22.24
C PRO A 705 -7.79 -7.96 21.23
N ILE A 706 -6.57 -8.48 21.43
CA ILE A 706 -5.90 -9.36 20.45
C ILE A 706 -6.66 -10.67 20.21
N ALA A 707 -7.26 -11.24 21.26
CA ALA A 707 -8.06 -12.45 21.15
C ALA A 707 -9.29 -12.20 20.27
N GLU A 708 -9.95 -11.07 20.48
CA GLU A 708 -11.16 -10.67 19.77
C GLU A 708 -10.85 -10.25 18.33
N ILE A 709 -9.71 -9.57 18.09
CA ILE A 709 -9.21 -9.26 16.73
C ILE A 709 -9.02 -10.54 15.92
N SER A 710 -8.54 -11.63 16.54
CA SER A 710 -8.32 -12.90 15.87
C SER A 710 -9.63 -13.59 15.43
N THR A 711 -10.78 -13.19 15.99
CA THR A 711 -12.11 -13.66 15.59
C THR A 711 -12.71 -12.88 14.43
N LEU A 712 -12.17 -11.69 14.13
CA LEU A 712 -12.69 -10.84 13.07
C LEU A 712 -12.44 -11.45 11.69
N LYS A 713 -13.45 -11.38 10.83
CA LYS A 713 -13.41 -11.85 9.43
C LYS A 713 -12.84 -10.77 8.51
N ILE A 714 -11.65 -10.25 8.83
CA ILE A 714 -11.08 -9.04 8.20
C ILE A 714 -10.54 -9.28 6.78
N GLY A 715 -9.96 -10.45 6.52
CA GLY A 715 -9.36 -10.76 5.22
C GLY A 715 -9.31 -12.25 4.92
N SER A 716 -8.83 -12.59 3.73
CA SER A 716 -8.67 -13.99 3.33
C SER A 716 -7.60 -14.74 4.15
N ARG A 717 -6.73 -14.04 4.89
CA ARG A 717 -5.57 -14.60 5.63
C ARG A 717 -5.86 -14.91 7.12
N PRO A 718 -5.27 -15.98 7.69
CA PRO A 718 -5.27 -16.23 9.14
C PRO A 718 -4.44 -15.19 9.93
N ALA A 719 -4.78 -14.98 11.21
CA ALA A 719 -4.13 -14.00 12.08
C ALA A 719 -2.74 -14.42 12.61
N SER A 720 -2.44 -15.73 12.68
CA SER A 720 -1.17 -16.28 13.15
C SER A 720 -0.59 -17.30 12.16
N ARG A 721 0.74 -17.42 12.11
CA ARG A 721 1.47 -18.44 11.32
C ARG A 721 1.36 -19.83 11.93
N LYS A 722 1.31 -19.92 13.27
CA LYS A 722 1.20 -21.18 14.04
C LYS A 722 0.15 -21.05 15.15
N LYS A 723 -0.41 -22.17 15.62
CA LYS A 723 -1.23 -22.18 16.84
C LYS A 723 -0.33 -22.09 18.07
N SER A 724 0.16 -20.90 18.37
CA SER A 724 1.11 -20.61 19.45
C SER A 724 0.77 -19.27 20.08
N ASP A 725 1.14 -19.12 21.35
CA ASP A 725 0.93 -17.90 22.13
C ASP A 725 2.19 -17.00 22.21
N ALA A 726 3.25 -17.37 21.49
CA ALA A 726 4.49 -16.61 21.38
C ALA A 726 4.30 -15.32 20.56
N ILE A 727 4.98 -14.23 20.95
CA ILE A 727 4.94 -12.94 20.22
C ILE A 727 5.68 -13.07 18.88
N GLU A 728 6.69 -13.93 18.85
CA GLU A 728 7.48 -14.31 17.70
C GLU A 728 6.61 -14.87 16.57
N ASP A 729 5.61 -15.69 16.93
CA ASP A 729 4.65 -16.30 16.00
C ASP A 729 3.52 -15.33 15.58
N LEU A 730 3.32 -14.24 16.32
CA LEU A 730 2.34 -13.20 15.99
C LEU A 730 2.83 -12.38 14.79
N ARG A 731 1.94 -12.18 13.80
CA ARG A 731 2.25 -11.31 12.66
C ARG A 731 2.29 -9.84 13.09
N ALA A 732 3.03 -9.02 12.36
CA ALA A 732 3.21 -7.61 12.72
C ALA A 732 1.91 -6.77 12.68
N ILE A 733 0.92 -7.14 11.85
CA ILE A 733 -0.35 -6.40 11.76
C ILE A 733 -1.19 -6.55 13.05
N PRO A 734 -1.53 -7.77 13.53
CA PRO A 734 -2.17 -7.94 14.83
C PRO A 734 -1.41 -7.29 15.99
N TRP A 735 -0.07 -7.31 15.96
CA TRP A 735 0.76 -6.67 16.98
C TRP A 735 0.51 -5.16 17.05
N VAL A 736 0.69 -4.44 15.94
CA VAL A 736 0.48 -2.98 15.89
C VAL A 736 -0.98 -2.62 16.17
N PHE A 737 -1.91 -3.37 15.58
CA PHE A 737 -3.33 -3.07 15.67
C PHE A 737 -3.88 -3.21 17.09
N SER A 738 -3.42 -4.21 17.85
CA SER A 738 -3.86 -4.42 19.24
C SER A 738 -3.44 -3.26 20.16
N TRP A 739 -2.21 -2.77 20.02
CA TRP A 739 -1.73 -1.60 20.78
C TRP A 739 -2.40 -0.30 20.36
N ALA A 740 -2.84 -0.21 19.10
CA ALA A 740 -3.57 0.94 18.60
C ALA A 740 -4.98 1.03 19.17
N GLN A 741 -5.69 -0.10 19.26
CA GLN A 741 -7.00 -0.17 19.92
C GLN A 741 -6.91 0.27 21.38
N ALA A 742 -5.90 -0.21 22.11
CA ALA A 742 -5.65 0.14 23.51
C ALA A 742 -5.05 1.55 23.72
N ARG A 743 -4.90 2.35 22.66
CA ARG A 743 -4.38 3.74 22.69
C ARG A 743 -2.97 3.92 23.24
N VAL A 744 -2.19 2.84 23.35
CA VAL A 744 -0.77 2.89 23.74
C VAL A 744 0.12 3.19 22.54
N MET A 745 -0.18 2.59 21.38
CA MET A 745 0.67 2.69 20.17
C MET A 745 2.13 2.25 20.41
N LEU A 746 2.36 1.30 21.32
CA LEU A 746 3.68 0.89 21.82
C LEU A 746 4.75 0.72 20.71
N PRO A 747 4.46 0.06 19.57
CA PRO A 747 5.47 -0.19 18.52
C PRO A 747 5.93 1.06 17.77
N GLY A 748 5.31 2.22 17.97
CA GLY A 748 5.70 3.45 17.28
C GLY A 748 6.63 4.38 18.07
N TRP A 749 6.96 4.06 19.33
CA TRP A 749 7.75 4.98 20.17
C TRP A 749 8.54 4.32 21.31
N TYR A 750 8.19 3.11 21.77
CA TYR A 750 8.84 2.55 22.96
C TYR A 750 10.33 2.28 22.76
N GLY A 751 11.14 2.67 23.76
CA GLY A 751 12.61 2.58 23.73
C GLY A 751 13.29 3.88 23.28
N VAL A 752 12.60 4.76 22.55
CA VAL A 752 13.20 5.99 22.01
C VAL A 752 13.47 7.01 23.11
N GLY A 753 12.52 7.23 24.02
CA GLY A 753 12.71 8.13 25.16
C GLY A 753 13.88 7.72 26.05
N GLN A 754 14.02 6.42 26.31
CA GLN A 754 15.14 5.87 27.09
C GLN A 754 16.49 6.11 26.38
N ALA A 755 16.54 5.87 25.07
CA ALA A 755 17.74 6.11 24.26
C ALA A 755 18.12 7.59 24.22
N ILE A 756 17.17 8.48 23.93
CA ILE A 756 17.41 9.92 23.88
C ILE A 756 17.81 10.42 25.27
N ALA A 757 17.13 10.01 26.34
CA ALA A 757 17.46 10.43 27.71
C ALA A 757 18.87 10.00 28.12
N GLY A 758 19.28 8.78 27.77
CA GLY A 758 20.60 8.24 28.07
C GLY A 758 21.75 8.78 27.22
N PHE A 759 21.47 9.45 26.09
CA PHE A 759 22.52 9.98 25.21
C PHE A 759 23.08 11.33 25.73
N GLU A 760 24.38 11.42 25.98
CA GLU A 760 24.97 12.58 26.69
C GLU A 760 24.89 13.89 25.89
N ASP A 761 25.22 13.85 24.60
CA ASP A 761 25.29 15.06 23.77
C ASP A 761 23.92 15.45 23.20
N LYS A 762 23.14 16.17 24.01
CA LYS A 762 21.85 16.73 23.57
C LYS A 762 22.00 17.79 22.47
N GLY A 763 23.17 18.43 22.36
CA GLY A 763 23.43 19.41 21.31
C GLY A 763 23.46 18.76 19.94
N LEU A 764 24.15 17.62 19.83
CA LEU A 764 24.19 16.81 18.62
C LEU A 764 22.80 16.33 18.18
N LEU A 765 21.94 15.93 19.12
CA LEU A 765 20.57 15.51 18.79
C LEU A 765 19.75 16.65 18.17
N ARG A 766 19.92 17.88 18.65
CA ARG A 766 19.27 19.06 18.05
C ARG A 766 19.84 19.37 16.67
N GLU A 767 21.15 19.23 16.48
CA GLU A 767 21.80 19.33 15.17
C GLU A 767 21.23 18.31 14.18
N MET A 768 21.13 17.04 14.58
CA MET A 768 20.53 15.97 13.78
C MET A 768 19.06 16.29 13.45
N ALA A 769 18.28 16.77 14.41
CA ALA A 769 16.88 17.13 14.21
C ALA A 769 16.70 18.35 13.30
N ALA A 770 17.69 19.25 13.21
CA ALA A 770 17.65 20.40 12.31
C ALA A 770 18.19 20.09 10.91
N GLY A 771 19.18 19.20 10.79
CA GLY A 771 19.98 19.04 9.58
C GLY A 771 19.91 17.67 8.89
N TRP A 772 19.34 16.65 9.52
CA TRP A 772 19.33 15.29 8.95
C TRP A 772 17.92 14.78 8.62
N PRO A 773 17.55 14.67 7.31
CA PRO A 773 16.21 14.26 6.89
C PRO A 773 15.73 12.92 7.45
N LEU A 774 16.64 11.95 7.62
CA LEU A 774 16.31 10.64 8.20
C LEU A 774 15.83 10.79 9.65
N PHE A 775 16.54 11.55 10.46
CA PHE A 775 16.20 11.75 11.88
C PHE A 775 14.94 12.61 12.02
N GLN A 776 14.81 13.66 11.20
CA GLN A 776 13.59 14.48 11.11
C GLN A 776 12.35 13.64 10.82
N SER A 777 12.40 12.82 9.76
CA SER A 777 11.29 11.95 9.39
C SER A 777 10.98 10.93 10.49
N THR A 778 12.02 10.38 11.13
CA THR A 778 11.86 9.43 12.24
C THR A 778 11.13 10.06 13.44
N LEU A 779 11.53 11.27 13.83
CA LEU A 779 10.92 12.02 14.93
C LEU A 779 9.50 12.47 14.60
N ALA A 780 9.25 13.02 13.40
CA ALA A 780 7.93 13.48 12.99
C ALA A 780 6.89 12.35 12.95
N ASN A 781 7.30 11.16 12.48
CA ASN A 781 6.44 9.98 12.50
C ASN A 781 6.13 9.52 13.93
N MET A 782 7.13 9.49 14.82
CA MET A 782 6.93 9.17 16.24
C MET A 782 6.02 10.20 16.92
N GLU A 783 6.21 11.49 16.63
CA GLU A 783 5.40 12.59 17.15
C GLU A 783 3.92 12.44 16.79
N MET A 784 3.63 12.11 15.52
CA MET A 784 2.26 11.80 15.09
C MET A 784 1.68 10.61 15.86
N VAL A 785 2.47 9.56 16.11
CA VAL A 785 2.00 8.39 16.88
C VAL A 785 1.70 8.79 18.32
N LEU A 786 2.58 9.56 18.97
CA LEU A 786 2.36 10.07 20.33
C LEU A 786 1.11 10.94 20.40
N ALA A 787 0.87 11.81 19.42
CA ALA A 787 -0.32 12.65 19.36
C ALA A 787 -1.65 11.87 19.23
N LYS A 788 -1.60 10.60 18.77
CA LYS A 788 -2.76 9.71 18.67
C LYS A 788 -2.91 8.78 19.87
N SER A 789 -1.86 8.59 20.65
CA SER A 789 -1.92 7.81 21.89
C SER A 789 -2.67 8.57 22.99
N ASP A 790 -3.25 7.83 23.93
CA ASP A 790 -3.93 8.39 25.08
C ASP A 790 -3.68 7.48 26.28
N ILE A 791 -2.74 7.91 27.14
CA ILE A 791 -2.31 7.12 28.30
C ILE A 791 -3.39 7.07 29.39
N GLY A 792 -4.30 8.05 29.42
CA GLY A 792 -5.47 8.02 30.31
C GLY A 792 -6.43 6.90 29.92
N ILE A 793 -6.79 6.81 28.63
CA ILE A 793 -7.58 5.69 28.10
C ILE A 793 -6.82 4.38 28.25
N ALA A 794 -5.52 4.34 27.96
CA ALA A 794 -4.72 3.13 28.10
C ALA A 794 -4.73 2.58 29.54
N ALA A 795 -4.73 3.45 30.56
CA ALA A 795 -4.85 3.03 31.95
C ALA A 795 -6.17 2.29 32.21
N ARG A 796 -7.26 2.70 31.55
CA ARG A 796 -8.57 2.02 31.64
C ARG A 796 -8.56 0.66 30.96
N TYR A 797 -7.80 0.47 29.88
CA TYR A 797 -7.56 -0.86 29.31
C TYR A 797 -6.68 -1.73 30.23
N ALA A 798 -5.70 -1.14 30.92
CA ALA A 798 -4.84 -1.87 31.85
C ALA A 798 -5.63 -2.46 33.03
N GLU A 799 -6.77 -1.85 33.42
CA GLU A 799 -7.70 -2.42 34.41
C GLU A 799 -8.31 -3.78 33.99
N LEU A 800 -8.20 -4.19 32.72
CA LEU A 800 -8.60 -5.53 32.25
C LEU A 800 -7.61 -6.64 32.66
N VAL A 801 -6.41 -6.27 33.11
CA VAL A 801 -5.40 -7.20 33.58
C VAL A 801 -5.74 -7.64 35.01
N GLU A 802 -5.90 -8.94 35.20
CA GLU A 802 -6.39 -9.52 36.47
C GLU A 802 -5.36 -9.45 37.59
N ASP A 803 -4.08 -9.65 37.25
CA ASP A 803 -2.97 -9.51 38.19
C ASP A 803 -2.59 -8.03 38.34
N GLU A 804 -3.00 -7.42 39.45
CA GLU A 804 -2.74 -6.01 39.75
C GLU A 804 -1.24 -5.70 39.88
N THR A 805 -0.43 -6.63 40.38
CA THR A 805 1.01 -6.43 40.53
C THR A 805 1.69 -6.43 39.17
N LEU A 806 1.31 -7.37 38.30
CA LEU A 806 1.76 -7.42 36.91
C LEU A 806 1.31 -6.17 36.15
N ARG A 807 0.05 -5.76 36.31
CA ARG A 807 -0.53 -4.55 35.73
C ARG A 807 0.29 -3.33 36.10
N ASP A 808 0.46 -3.06 37.39
CA ASP A 808 1.08 -1.82 37.87
C ASP A 808 2.55 -1.76 37.48
N ARG A 809 3.26 -2.90 37.50
CA ARG A 809 4.66 -2.99 37.06
C ARG A 809 4.82 -2.71 35.57
N VAL A 810 4.10 -3.45 34.71
CA VAL A 810 4.29 -3.38 33.25
C VAL A 810 3.66 -2.10 32.68
N PHE A 811 2.44 -1.75 33.09
CA PHE A 811 1.80 -0.51 32.65
C PHE A 811 2.53 0.73 33.19
N GLY A 812 3.03 0.69 34.44
CA GLY A 812 3.84 1.76 35.00
C GLY A 812 5.09 2.03 34.14
N GLN A 813 5.81 0.97 33.77
CA GLN A 813 6.98 1.08 32.88
C GLN A 813 6.63 1.64 31.48
N ILE A 814 5.47 1.25 30.92
CA ILE A 814 4.98 1.80 29.64
C ILE A 814 4.63 3.29 29.80
N ARG A 815 3.83 3.65 30.81
CA ARG A 815 3.41 5.03 31.09
C ARG A 815 4.61 5.96 31.27
N ASP A 816 5.56 5.56 32.11
CA ASP A 816 6.72 6.39 32.42
C ASP A 816 7.64 6.52 31.18
N GLY A 817 7.76 5.44 30.39
CA GLY A 817 8.44 5.48 29.10
C GLY A 817 7.77 6.42 28.08
N TRP A 818 6.44 6.52 28.09
CA TRP A 818 5.70 7.43 27.21
C TRP A 818 6.01 8.89 27.56
N HIS A 819 5.91 9.26 28.84
CA HIS A 819 6.23 10.61 29.30
C HIS A 819 7.68 10.99 29.01
N GLN A 820 8.62 10.07 29.25
CA GLN A 820 10.01 10.30 28.92
C GLN A 820 10.22 10.53 27.42
N THR A 821 9.53 9.77 26.56
CA THR A 821 9.63 9.92 25.11
C THR A 821 9.03 11.25 24.65
N HIS A 822 7.86 11.61 25.17
CA HIS A 822 7.21 12.90 24.93
C HIS A 822 8.14 14.08 25.27
N ASP A 823 8.66 14.12 26.49
CA ASP A 823 9.49 15.24 26.96
C ASP A 823 10.82 15.32 26.20
N CYS A 824 11.43 14.16 25.92
CA CYS A 824 12.67 14.09 25.13
C CYS A 824 12.47 14.58 23.69
N LEU A 825 11.37 14.20 23.05
CA LEU A 825 11.02 14.64 21.70
C LEU A 825 10.93 16.17 21.66
N LEU A 826 10.11 16.77 22.53
CA LEU A 826 9.93 18.22 22.59
C LEU A 826 11.26 18.96 22.85
N ALA A 827 12.10 18.44 23.75
CA ALA A 827 13.41 19.02 24.06
C ALA A 827 14.42 18.94 22.90
N VAL A 828 14.35 17.88 22.08
CA VAL A 828 15.22 17.69 20.90
C VAL A 828 14.74 18.52 19.72
N THR A 829 13.42 18.62 19.50
CA THR A 829 12.86 19.42 18.40
C THR A 829 12.75 20.91 18.75
N GLY A 830 12.86 21.27 20.02
CA GLY A 830 12.63 22.65 20.49
C GLY A 830 11.17 23.08 20.42
N GLN A 831 10.24 22.13 20.47
CA GLN A 831 8.80 22.39 20.42
C GLN A 831 8.22 22.50 21.83
N GLU A 832 7.15 23.27 22.01
CA GLU A 832 6.45 23.38 23.30
C GLU A 832 5.31 22.36 23.45
N ARG A 833 4.84 21.81 22.34
CA ARG A 833 3.76 20.81 22.28
C ARG A 833 3.91 19.93 21.04
N LEU A 834 3.27 18.76 21.07
CA LEU A 834 3.25 17.85 19.93
C LEU A 834 2.60 18.51 18.71
N LEU A 835 3.19 18.27 17.54
CA LEU A 835 2.73 18.70 16.21
C LEU A 835 2.70 20.22 16.01
N GLU A 836 3.47 20.96 16.79
CA GLU A 836 3.62 22.41 16.62
C GLU A 836 4.11 22.78 15.21
N ALA A 837 5.03 22.00 14.66
CA ALA A 837 5.52 22.16 13.29
C ALA A 837 4.53 21.68 12.20
N SER A 838 3.37 21.12 12.57
CA SER A 838 2.39 20.53 11.64
C SER A 838 0.95 20.88 12.04
N PRO A 839 0.56 22.17 12.01
CA PRO A 839 -0.72 22.65 12.55
C PRO A 839 -1.97 22.05 11.87
N GLY A 840 -1.88 21.72 10.57
CA GLY A 840 -2.96 21.04 9.85
C GLY A 840 -3.22 19.63 10.39
N LEU A 841 -2.14 18.87 10.63
CA LEU A 841 -2.22 17.53 11.23
C LEU A 841 -2.66 17.60 12.70
N GLU A 842 -2.14 18.56 13.47
CA GLU A 842 -2.56 18.83 14.85
C GLU A 842 -4.08 19.03 14.91
N THR A 843 -4.60 19.90 14.04
CA THR A 843 -6.04 20.21 13.95
C THR A 843 -6.86 18.97 13.60
N SER A 844 -6.45 18.20 12.58
CA SER A 844 -7.15 16.96 12.18
C SER A 844 -7.19 15.92 13.30
N ILE A 845 -6.09 15.74 14.05
CA ILE A 845 -6.07 14.76 15.15
C ILE A 845 -6.97 15.25 16.30
N ARG A 846 -6.82 16.52 16.71
CA ARG A 846 -7.61 17.11 17.80
C ARG A 846 -9.12 17.11 17.50
N LEU A 847 -9.52 17.26 16.24
CA LEU A 847 -10.91 17.14 15.82
C LEU A 847 -11.47 15.72 16.00
N ARG A 848 -10.64 14.68 15.90
CA ARG A 848 -11.08 13.29 15.96
C ARG A 848 -11.11 12.71 17.38
N LEU A 849 -10.19 13.12 18.26
CA LEU A 849 -10.04 12.56 19.61
C LEU A 849 -11.36 12.47 20.42
N PRO A 850 -12.23 13.51 20.45
CA PRO A 850 -13.50 13.45 21.19
C PRO A 850 -14.48 12.37 20.69
N TYR A 851 -14.29 11.87 19.47
CA TYR A 851 -15.13 10.82 18.91
C TYR A 851 -14.58 9.43 19.18
N ILE A 852 -13.30 9.31 19.54
CA ILE A 852 -12.65 8.01 19.79
C ILE A 852 -12.80 7.59 21.24
N GLU A 853 -12.72 8.55 22.18
CA GLU A 853 -12.82 8.26 23.62
C GLU A 853 -14.10 7.46 23.99
N PRO A 854 -15.32 7.86 23.57
CA PRO A 854 -16.52 7.09 23.91
C PRO A 854 -16.51 5.66 23.33
N LEU A 855 -15.94 5.48 22.14
CA LEU A 855 -15.80 4.17 21.51
C LEU A 855 -14.83 3.27 22.30
N ASN A 856 -13.73 3.84 22.77
CA ASN A 856 -12.75 3.12 23.60
C ASN A 856 -13.35 2.68 24.93
N LEU A 857 -14.09 3.56 25.61
CA LEU A 857 -14.74 3.24 26.89
C LEU A 857 -15.80 2.14 26.73
N LEU A 858 -16.60 2.19 25.66
CA LEU A 858 -17.56 1.13 25.35
C LEU A 858 -16.88 -0.19 25.01
N GLN A 859 -15.77 -0.17 24.26
CA GLN A 859 -15.01 -1.38 23.97
C GLN A 859 -14.51 -2.04 25.26
N ILE A 860 -13.97 -1.26 26.21
CA ILE A 860 -13.52 -1.79 27.50
C ILE A 860 -14.67 -2.48 28.24
N GLU A 861 -15.84 -1.83 28.32
CA GLU A 861 -17.01 -2.40 28.99
C GLU A 861 -17.48 -3.70 28.31
N LEU A 862 -17.57 -3.72 26.99
CA LEU A 862 -17.94 -4.92 26.24
C LEU A 862 -16.92 -6.06 26.42
N LEU A 863 -15.62 -5.75 26.48
CA LEU A 863 -14.58 -6.73 26.78
C LEU A 863 -14.71 -7.27 28.20
N LYS A 864 -15.01 -6.42 29.21
CA LYS A 864 -15.24 -6.85 30.59
C LYS A 864 -16.39 -7.85 30.66
N ARG A 865 -17.54 -7.55 30.05
CA ARG A 865 -18.71 -8.44 30.00
C ARG A 865 -18.43 -9.74 29.27
N HIS A 866 -17.75 -9.67 28.13
CA HIS A 866 -17.41 -10.87 27.37
C HIS A 866 -16.49 -11.81 28.16
N ARG A 867 -15.47 -11.25 28.82
CA ARG A 867 -14.48 -12.02 29.58
C ARG A 867 -15.00 -12.51 30.93
N SER A 868 -16.02 -11.89 31.50
CA SER A 868 -16.73 -12.39 32.68
C SER A 868 -17.68 -13.56 32.37
N GLY A 869 -17.86 -13.92 31.09
CA GLY A 869 -18.66 -15.05 30.64
C GLY A 869 -20.07 -14.71 30.16
N GLU A 870 -20.37 -13.44 29.86
CA GLU A 870 -21.64 -13.10 29.20
C GLU A 870 -21.65 -13.54 27.73
N ASP A 871 -22.60 -14.41 27.38
CA ASP A 871 -22.68 -15.07 26.08
C ASP A 871 -23.70 -14.42 25.11
N ASP A 872 -24.20 -13.21 25.39
CA ASP A 872 -25.11 -12.52 24.45
C ASP A 872 -24.36 -12.19 23.14
N PRO A 873 -24.83 -12.68 21.97
CA PRO A 873 -24.17 -12.46 20.69
C PRO A 873 -23.94 -10.98 20.34
N ARG A 874 -24.77 -10.07 20.87
CA ARG A 874 -24.64 -8.63 20.67
C ARG A 874 -23.40 -8.04 21.32
N ILE A 875 -22.88 -8.66 22.39
CA ILE A 875 -21.62 -8.23 23.03
C ILE A 875 -20.45 -8.45 22.06
N ALA A 876 -20.35 -9.66 21.50
CA ALA A 876 -19.34 -9.97 20.49
C ALA A 876 -19.47 -9.06 19.27
N GLU A 877 -20.69 -8.81 18.78
CA GLU A 877 -20.94 -7.88 17.68
C GLU A 877 -20.49 -6.45 18.02
N GLY A 878 -20.79 -5.98 19.24
CA GLY A 878 -20.38 -4.67 19.72
C GLY A 878 -18.86 -4.52 19.81
N ILE A 879 -18.15 -5.54 20.29
CA ILE A 879 -16.67 -5.55 20.30
C ILE A 879 -16.16 -5.40 18.87
N GLN A 880 -16.67 -6.21 17.94
CA GLN A 880 -16.25 -6.16 16.54
C GLN A 880 -16.55 -4.80 15.89
N LEU A 881 -17.71 -4.20 16.16
CA LEU A 881 -18.05 -2.86 15.68
C LEU A 881 -17.13 -1.79 16.28
N SER A 882 -16.84 -1.86 17.58
CA SER A 882 -15.98 -0.88 18.26
C SER A 882 -14.56 -0.92 17.71
N ILE A 883 -14.01 -2.11 17.45
CA ILE A 883 -12.68 -2.28 16.84
C ILE A 883 -12.60 -1.53 15.51
N ASN A 884 -13.66 -1.62 14.70
CA ASN A 884 -13.74 -0.95 13.40
C ASN A 884 -13.96 0.55 13.50
N ALA A 885 -14.76 0.98 14.47
CA ALA A 885 -15.01 2.39 14.72
C ALA A 885 -13.73 3.10 15.16
N ILE A 886 -12.99 2.52 16.10
CA ILE A 886 -11.72 3.04 16.59
C ILE A 886 -10.67 3.06 15.47
N ALA A 887 -10.56 1.98 14.70
CA ALA A 887 -9.66 1.92 13.54
C ALA A 887 -9.99 2.99 12.49
N THR A 888 -11.27 3.18 12.19
CA THR A 888 -11.76 4.21 11.26
C THR A 888 -11.38 5.62 11.72
N ALA A 889 -11.51 5.90 13.02
CA ALA A 889 -11.25 7.22 13.56
C ALA A 889 -9.74 7.51 13.68
N LEU A 890 -8.94 6.51 14.08
CA LEU A 890 -7.48 6.64 14.21
C LEU A 890 -6.77 6.80 12.85
N ARG A 891 -7.33 6.21 11.79
CA ARG A 891 -6.66 6.01 10.49
C ARG A 891 -5.38 5.19 10.70
N ASN A 892 -4.23 5.69 10.29
CA ASN A 892 -2.93 5.05 10.53
C ASN A 892 -2.45 5.26 11.99
N SER A 893 -1.75 4.30 12.58
CA SER A 893 -1.53 4.29 14.04
C SER A 893 -0.13 3.88 14.52
N GLY A 894 0.79 3.67 13.59
CA GLY A 894 2.15 3.25 13.88
C GLY A 894 2.87 3.05 12.57
#